data_AF-A0A0A1WFS6-F1
#
_entry.id   AF-A0A0A1WFS6-F1
#
_cell.length_a   1.000
_cell.length_b   1.000
_cell.length_c   1.000
_cell.angle_alpha   90.00
_cell.angle_beta   90.00
_cell.angle_gamma   90.00
#
_symmetry.space_group_name_H-M   'P 1'
#
loop_
_entity.id
_entity.type
_entity.pdbx_description
1 polymer ?
#
loop_
_entity_poly.entity_id
_entity_poly.type
_entity_poly.pdbx_seq_one_letter_code
_entity_poly.pdbx_strand_id
1 'polypeptide(L)'
;MLCARPFLIVLCICFMHMSFFVIYPNQARDEWISNRETLQNFDKSSFLSDQPEHHRAFLSRFLESQMFATLIDNKILSMWEKEPDVNLRIFDQRVKLLRKRHGENMICATSYEPCVMSQEAQQVYEKRLHCIDIEVTPPSEILSNRAAYFRSFPILEKSVLNQECASRGNSLRRVKNGNKWRAKEISIDQKQINRLSANLSTAEVSPALLAQANWTFVERLLKDIKSKTKRMLLEKMGTEAVALGLKGDGIEENTLIASLCDLLEKIWSHGLQSKQGKSALWCHLQAYLELQDARANNSTTTTITNPAPKALGGNKIGSGSYAGTTPALAWNVMRKRMDYLSTFQTDIDNPPSPNRSRSRDRNKFVGLEQLCPLPESLEFDVKNVLAMADIKTHIGYTRAWVRLSLEKKLLSRHFRTLLSEDSLLRSLYKRNAFLRCEEEKEQFLYHLLTLNTVDYFSFTNTYPTTKLPYRVVIFPSRKYGSYHTSSNVWIIISGTMNETQRVPVPKGSLEFIFHYKNLGLLTTMRIGHDNSGPSHKWLVEHVVMRNEVTGHTYKFPCGRWLGKGVDDDSTERLLVGQRVLTNSKNTEMPTVTNQTPPRTRSPSIQRQDTVPTSELQHQLGNCVNVIVKWHYKPSRDRDVGTLTNLLCGDDGLVKCLERVFLCGFRSTRFFGKNLYIWDYFTKIKEQFEVYLQHEQQQQLHQQLDDSASSMDSSFSDGSGANSLQRRELSAIWRYYVHLMDEINAAGSQLGKDGKFQLLICLSLREHLLTRMIKPMAMTKITHEMYEEESFLRRKNLLTFLIQILEPLDDCHIVLENSITQGIPSQC
;
A
#
# COMPACT_ATOMS: atom_id res chain seq x y z
N MET A 1 17.02 -13.94 -37.99
CA MET A 1 15.56 -14.20 -37.99
C MET A 1 15.07 -15.21 -36.92
N LEU A 2 15.95 -15.88 -36.15
CA LEU A 2 15.56 -16.89 -35.15
C LEU A 2 15.20 -16.32 -33.75
N CYS A 3 15.63 -15.11 -33.39
CA CYS A 3 15.33 -14.49 -32.08
C CYS A 3 13.97 -13.76 -31.98
N ALA A 4 13.27 -13.52 -33.10
CA ALA A 4 11.99 -12.78 -33.10
C ALA A 4 10.76 -13.69 -32.94
N ARG A 5 10.94 -15.02 -33.02
CA ARG A 5 9.84 -16.01 -33.01
C ARG A 5 9.17 -16.20 -31.64
N PRO A 6 9.89 -16.23 -30.51
CA PRO A 6 9.27 -16.36 -29.18
C PRO A 6 8.42 -15.15 -28.82
N PHE A 7 8.92 -13.95 -29.17
CA PHE A 7 8.25 -12.68 -28.88
C PHE A 7 6.90 -12.55 -29.58
N LEU A 8 6.80 -12.97 -30.85
CA LEU A 8 5.55 -12.87 -31.61
C LEU A 8 4.44 -13.79 -31.08
N ILE A 9 4.79 -14.95 -30.53
CA ILE A 9 3.82 -15.90 -29.97
C ILE A 9 3.23 -15.35 -28.68
N VAL A 10 4.09 -14.85 -27.78
CA VAL A 10 3.67 -14.20 -26.53
C VAL A 10 2.82 -12.96 -26.84
N LEU A 11 3.22 -12.16 -27.82
CA LEU A 11 2.43 -11.01 -28.29
C LEU A 11 1.05 -11.46 -28.79
N CYS A 12 0.97 -12.46 -29.67
CA CYS A 12 -0.32 -12.96 -30.16
C CYS A 12 -1.22 -13.49 -29.04
N ILE A 13 -0.66 -14.13 -28.00
CA ILE A 13 -1.41 -14.60 -26.81
C ILE A 13 -1.94 -13.41 -26.02
N CYS A 14 -1.09 -12.42 -25.71
CA CYS A 14 -1.50 -11.20 -24.99
C CYS A 14 -2.61 -10.41 -25.73
N PHE A 15 -2.61 -10.43 -27.06
CA PHE A 15 -3.59 -9.73 -27.90
C PHE A 15 -4.72 -10.62 -28.43
N MET A 16 -4.92 -11.85 -27.91
CA MET A 16 -6.00 -12.73 -28.37
C MET A 16 -7.40 -12.12 -28.19
N HIS A 17 -7.60 -11.35 -27.13
CA HIS A 17 -8.87 -10.69 -26.83
C HIS A 17 -8.91 -9.23 -27.28
N MET A 18 -7.85 -8.75 -27.95
CA MET A 18 -7.69 -7.35 -28.35
C MET A 18 -8.90 -6.79 -29.11
N SER A 19 -9.53 -7.57 -29.98
CA SER A 19 -10.72 -7.16 -30.74
C SER A 19 -11.92 -6.75 -29.88
N PHE A 20 -12.01 -7.22 -28.63
CA PHE A 20 -13.09 -6.83 -27.70
C PHE A 20 -12.89 -5.43 -27.10
N PHE A 21 -11.66 -4.92 -27.15
CA PHE A 21 -11.28 -3.63 -26.57
C PHE A 21 -11.10 -2.53 -27.64
N VAL A 22 -11.27 -2.88 -28.92
CA VAL A 22 -11.34 -1.91 -30.03
C VAL A 22 -12.71 -1.25 -30.00
N ILE A 23 -12.72 0.07 -29.89
CA ILE A 23 -13.95 0.87 -29.89
C ILE A 23 -14.24 1.27 -31.33
N TYR A 24 -15.24 0.61 -31.93
CA TYR A 24 -15.65 0.92 -33.29
C TYR A 24 -16.51 2.20 -33.32
N PRO A 25 -16.16 3.17 -34.18
CA PRO A 25 -16.90 4.43 -34.27
C PRO A 25 -18.26 4.25 -34.97
N ASN A 26 -19.27 5.01 -34.54
CA ASN A 26 -20.62 5.00 -35.12
C ASN A 26 -20.82 6.04 -36.26
N GLN A 27 -19.75 6.71 -36.69
CA GLN A 27 -19.79 7.81 -37.66
C GLN A 27 -19.26 7.39 -39.04
N ALA A 28 -19.49 8.21 -40.07
CA ALA A 28 -19.00 7.93 -41.43
C ALA A 28 -17.47 8.01 -41.52
N ARG A 29 -16.87 7.29 -42.49
CA ARG A 29 -15.41 7.17 -42.67
C ARG A 29 -14.69 8.53 -42.66
N ASP A 30 -15.19 9.49 -43.44
CA ASP A 30 -14.56 10.80 -43.61
C ASP A 30 -14.62 11.65 -42.33
N GLU A 31 -15.70 11.51 -41.56
CA GLU A 31 -15.89 12.18 -40.27
C GLU A 31 -14.98 11.57 -39.18
N TRP A 32 -14.71 10.27 -39.24
CA TRP A 32 -13.74 9.62 -38.36
C TRP A 32 -12.30 10.00 -38.68
N ILE A 33 -11.91 10.04 -39.96
CA ILE A 33 -10.57 10.48 -40.37
C ILE A 33 -10.28 11.89 -39.85
N SER A 34 -11.29 12.78 -39.88
CA SER A 34 -11.18 14.17 -39.44
C SER A 34 -10.99 14.32 -37.91
N ASN A 35 -11.58 13.41 -37.12
CA ASN A 35 -11.60 13.48 -35.65
C ASN A 35 -10.73 12.44 -34.95
N ARG A 36 -9.99 11.61 -35.69
CA ARG A 36 -9.31 10.39 -35.20
C ARG A 36 -8.38 10.61 -34.01
N GLU A 37 -7.71 11.77 -33.93
CA GLU A 37 -6.75 12.07 -32.86
C GLU A 37 -7.43 12.43 -31.53
N THR A 38 -8.71 12.83 -31.59
CA THR A 38 -9.51 13.22 -30.41
C THR A 38 -10.35 12.07 -29.86
N LEU A 39 -10.47 10.98 -30.61
CA LEU A 39 -11.32 9.83 -30.28
C LEU A 39 -10.52 8.72 -29.61
N GLN A 40 -11.11 8.12 -28.58
CA GLN A 40 -10.54 6.95 -27.93
C GLN A 40 -10.92 5.70 -28.73
N ASN A 41 -10.01 5.24 -29.60
CA ASN A 41 -10.23 4.09 -30.48
C ASN A 41 -9.97 2.73 -29.79
N PHE A 42 -9.38 2.73 -28.59
CA PHE A 42 -9.03 1.52 -27.84
C PHE A 42 -9.13 1.72 -26.31
N ASP A 43 -9.77 0.79 -25.61
CA ASP A 43 -9.88 0.80 -24.15
C ASP A 43 -8.62 0.20 -23.50
N LYS A 44 -7.57 1.03 -23.42
CA LYS A 44 -6.27 0.66 -22.82
C LYS A 44 -6.42 0.25 -21.35
N SER A 45 -7.34 0.87 -20.61
CA SER A 45 -7.57 0.61 -19.18
C SER A 45 -8.10 -0.78 -18.93
N SER A 46 -9.17 -1.16 -19.63
CA SER A 46 -9.78 -2.49 -19.51
C SER A 46 -8.88 -3.57 -20.11
N PHE A 47 -8.16 -3.26 -21.19
CA PHE A 47 -7.20 -4.21 -21.74
C PHE A 47 -6.03 -4.48 -20.78
N LEU A 48 -5.48 -3.47 -20.10
CA LEU A 48 -4.36 -3.66 -19.15
C LEU A 48 -4.78 -4.28 -17.81
N SER A 49 -6.04 -4.06 -17.37
CA SER A 49 -6.56 -4.70 -16.15
C SER A 49 -6.60 -6.22 -16.29
N ASP A 50 -6.92 -6.71 -17.49
CA ASP A 50 -7.08 -8.12 -17.79
C ASP A 50 -5.74 -8.85 -18.00
N GLN A 51 -4.61 -8.12 -17.95
CA GLN A 51 -3.27 -8.68 -18.20
C GLN A 51 -2.51 -8.93 -16.88
N PRO A 52 -1.69 -10.00 -16.79
CA PRO A 52 -0.85 -10.30 -15.62
C PRO A 52 0.15 -9.18 -15.29
N GLU A 53 0.44 -9.01 -14.00
CA GLU A 53 1.27 -7.91 -13.47
C GLU A 53 2.67 -7.84 -14.12
N HIS A 54 3.30 -8.99 -14.37
CA HIS A 54 4.62 -9.07 -14.99
C HIS A 54 4.66 -8.59 -16.46
N HIS A 55 3.53 -8.59 -17.18
CA HIS A 55 3.43 -8.08 -18.56
C HIS A 55 2.97 -6.63 -18.64
N ARG A 56 2.37 -6.06 -17.58
CA ARG A 56 1.78 -4.70 -17.60
C ARG A 56 2.82 -3.61 -17.86
N ALA A 57 4.04 -3.75 -17.36
CA ALA A 57 5.10 -2.77 -17.59
C ALA A 57 5.47 -2.65 -19.08
N PHE A 58 5.56 -3.79 -19.78
CA PHE A 58 5.80 -3.82 -21.22
C PHE A 58 4.56 -3.37 -22.01
N LEU A 59 3.39 -3.93 -21.71
CA LEU A 59 2.15 -3.65 -22.45
C LEU A 59 1.73 -2.20 -22.32
N SER A 60 1.85 -1.58 -21.14
CA SER A 60 1.52 -0.16 -20.96
C SER A 60 2.32 0.74 -21.90
N ARG A 61 3.63 0.48 -22.05
CA ARG A 61 4.49 1.23 -22.98
C ARG A 61 4.26 0.88 -24.44
N PHE A 62 3.94 -0.39 -24.74
CA PHE A 62 3.62 -0.81 -26.09
C PHE A 62 2.31 -0.19 -26.61
N LEU A 63 1.27 -0.09 -25.77
CA LEU A 63 -0.01 0.54 -26.12
C LEU A 63 0.11 2.06 -26.32
N GLU A 64 1.20 2.67 -25.87
CA GLU A 64 1.55 4.08 -26.12
C GLU A 64 2.35 4.27 -27.41
N SER A 65 2.76 3.18 -28.10
CA SER A 65 3.57 3.26 -29.31
C SER A 65 2.75 3.65 -30.54
N GLN A 66 3.40 4.37 -31.47
CA GLN A 66 2.82 4.69 -32.78
C GLN A 66 2.48 3.42 -33.58
N MET A 67 3.28 2.36 -33.44
CA MET A 67 3.04 1.08 -34.10
C MET A 67 1.69 0.47 -33.68
N PHE A 68 1.38 0.54 -32.39
CA PHE A 68 0.09 0.06 -31.87
C PHE A 68 -1.06 0.96 -32.33
N ALA A 69 -0.90 2.29 -32.30
CA ALA A 69 -1.91 3.20 -32.81
C ALA A 69 -2.27 2.92 -34.28
N THR A 70 -1.26 2.73 -35.14
CA THR A 70 -1.46 2.35 -36.55
C THR A 70 -2.15 0.98 -36.69
N LEU A 71 -1.85 0.02 -35.81
CA LEU A 71 -2.54 -1.28 -35.81
C LEU A 71 -4.03 -1.13 -35.49
N ILE A 72 -4.40 -0.29 -34.51
CA ILE A 72 -5.80 0.01 -34.18
C ILE A 72 -6.50 0.69 -35.35
N ASP A 73 -5.85 1.70 -35.93
CA ASP A 73 -6.43 2.46 -37.05
C ASP A 73 -6.66 1.56 -38.26
N ASN A 74 -5.70 0.69 -38.60
CA ASN A 74 -5.86 -0.30 -39.67
C ASN A 74 -6.99 -1.31 -39.36
N LYS A 75 -7.14 -1.69 -38.08
CA LYS A 75 -8.22 -2.56 -37.64
C LYS A 75 -9.59 -1.89 -37.79
N ILE A 76 -9.71 -0.60 -37.48
CA ILE A 76 -10.95 0.18 -37.64
C ILE A 76 -11.25 0.44 -39.12
N LEU A 77 -10.24 0.82 -39.92
CA LEU A 77 -10.36 1.02 -41.36
C LEU A 77 -10.81 -0.25 -42.10
N SER A 78 -10.42 -1.43 -41.61
CA SER A 78 -10.87 -2.71 -42.17
C SER A 78 -12.39 -2.92 -42.14
N MET A 79 -13.15 -2.13 -41.38
CA MET A 79 -14.63 -2.15 -41.44
C MET A 79 -15.20 -1.56 -42.74
N TRP A 80 -14.51 -0.61 -43.36
CA TRP A 80 -14.97 0.07 -44.58
C TRP A 80 -14.21 -0.36 -45.84
N GLU A 81 -13.05 -0.99 -45.69
CA GLU A 81 -12.23 -1.47 -46.80
C GLU A 81 -12.48 -2.96 -47.09
N LYS A 82 -12.76 -3.29 -48.35
CA LYS A 82 -13.03 -4.69 -48.77
C LYS A 82 -11.80 -5.59 -48.68
N GLU A 83 -10.59 -5.03 -48.73
CA GLU A 83 -9.33 -5.77 -48.61
C GLU A 83 -8.44 -5.15 -47.52
N PRO A 84 -8.38 -5.76 -46.32
CA PRO A 84 -7.49 -5.28 -45.26
C PRO A 84 -6.02 -5.58 -45.57
N ASP A 85 -5.13 -4.80 -44.92
CA ASP A 85 -3.67 -4.95 -45.04
C ASP A 85 -3.20 -6.41 -44.87
N VAL A 86 -2.23 -6.82 -45.69
CA VAL A 86 -1.71 -8.19 -45.72
C VAL A 86 -1.20 -8.65 -44.36
N ASN A 87 -0.55 -7.76 -43.60
CA ASN A 87 -0.01 -8.10 -42.28
C ASN A 87 -1.12 -8.24 -41.23
N LEU A 88 -2.16 -7.41 -41.33
CA LEU A 88 -3.34 -7.50 -40.47
C LEU A 88 -4.08 -8.83 -40.69
N ARG A 89 -4.21 -9.28 -41.95
CA ARG A 89 -4.80 -10.58 -42.30
C ARG A 89 -4.04 -11.75 -41.67
N ILE A 90 -2.70 -11.73 -41.72
CA ILE A 90 -1.85 -12.77 -41.13
C ILE A 90 -2.02 -12.79 -39.60
N PHE A 91 -2.05 -11.61 -38.98
CA PHE A 91 -2.25 -11.48 -37.53
C PHE A 91 -3.61 -12.02 -37.09
N ASP A 92 -4.70 -11.60 -37.74
CA ASP A 92 -6.05 -12.05 -37.43
C ASP A 92 -6.23 -13.57 -37.66
N GLN A 93 -5.63 -14.11 -38.72
CA GLN A 93 -5.64 -15.55 -38.98
C GLN A 93 -4.96 -16.34 -37.87
N ARG A 94 -3.84 -15.85 -37.32
CA ARG A 94 -3.16 -16.48 -36.18
C ARG A 94 -3.97 -16.43 -34.89
N VAL A 95 -4.57 -15.29 -34.57
CA VAL A 95 -5.47 -15.16 -33.41
C VAL A 95 -6.65 -16.12 -33.54
N LYS A 96 -7.22 -16.26 -34.74
CA LYS A 96 -8.33 -17.19 -35.02
C LYS A 96 -7.92 -18.66 -34.81
N LEU A 97 -6.73 -19.06 -35.27
CA LEU A 97 -6.20 -20.41 -35.06
C LEU A 97 -5.94 -20.71 -33.57
N LEU A 98 -5.44 -19.73 -32.81
CA LEU A 98 -5.25 -19.87 -31.36
C LEU A 98 -6.60 -20.02 -30.63
N ARG A 99 -7.61 -19.21 -30.96
CA ARG A 99 -8.96 -19.33 -30.38
C ARG A 99 -9.59 -20.69 -30.66
N LYS A 100 -9.37 -21.24 -31.87
CA LYS A 100 -9.87 -22.57 -32.26
C LYS A 100 -9.22 -23.71 -31.45
N ARG A 101 -7.96 -23.57 -31.05
CA ARG A 101 -7.22 -24.63 -30.32
C ARG A 101 -7.43 -24.61 -28.80
N HIS A 102 -7.54 -23.43 -28.19
CA HIS A 102 -7.63 -23.31 -26.72
C HIS A 102 -9.04 -22.98 -26.21
N GLY A 103 -10.02 -22.75 -27.10
CA GLY A 103 -11.37 -22.34 -26.73
C GLY A 103 -11.47 -20.85 -26.37
N GLU A 104 -12.68 -20.29 -26.38
CA GLU A 104 -12.91 -18.84 -26.18
C GLU A 104 -12.67 -18.35 -24.74
N ASN A 105 -12.55 -19.26 -23.77
CA ASN A 105 -12.52 -18.96 -22.33
C ASN A 105 -11.14 -19.15 -21.66
N MET A 106 -10.09 -19.48 -22.40
CA MET A 106 -8.77 -19.73 -21.79
C MET A 106 -7.97 -18.43 -21.67
N ILE A 107 -7.79 -17.93 -20.44
CA ILE A 107 -7.08 -16.67 -20.17
C ILE A 107 -5.54 -16.85 -20.18
N CYS A 108 -5.01 -18.09 -20.12
CA CYS A 108 -3.56 -18.31 -20.24
C CYS A 108 -3.22 -19.79 -20.46
N ALA A 109 -2.26 -20.10 -21.34
CA ALA A 109 -1.48 -21.33 -21.25
C ALA A 109 -0.30 -21.07 -20.29
N THR A 110 -0.07 -21.97 -19.33
CA THR A 110 0.99 -21.86 -18.31
C THR A 110 2.33 -22.45 -18.75
N SER A 111 2.51 -22.78 -20.03
CA SER A 111 3.77 -23.32 -20.56
C SER A 111 4.07 -22.79 -21.97
N TYR A 112 5.38 -22.67 -22.26
CA TYR A 112 5.90 -22.35 -23.58
C TYR A 112 5.59 -23.51 -24.54
N GLU A 113 4.73 -23.29 -25.53
CA GLU A 113 4.51 -24.27 -26.60
C GLU A 113 5.53 -24.08 -27.74
N PRO A 114 6.18 -25.16 -28.21
CA PRO A 114 6.96 -25.15 -29.43
C PRO A 114 6.10 -24.73 -30.62
N CYS A 115 6.64 -23.85 -31.47
CA CYS A 115 5.95 -23.39 -32.67
C CYS A 115 5.69 -24.56 -33.65
N VAL A 116 4.43 -24.97 -33.79
CA VAL A 116 3.98 -26.06 -34.69
C VAL A 116 4.18 -25.73 -36.18
N MET A 117 4.55 -24.48 -36.51
CA MET A 117 4.85 -24.04 -37.88
C MET A 117 6.03 -24.77 -38.51
N SER A 118 6.87 -25.49 -37.76
CA SER A 118 7.93 -26.29 -38.39
C SER A 118 7.36 -27.34 -39.34
N GLN A 119 6.32 -28.07 -38.93
CA GLN A 119 5.73 -29.13 -39.75
C GLN A 119 4.86 -28.58 -40.89
N GLU A 120 4.07 -27.54 -40.62
CA GLU A 120 3.24 -26.90 -41.65
C GLU A 120 4.09 -26.10 -42.67
N ALA A 121 5.13 -25.39 -42.21
CA ALA A 121 6.06 -24.71 -43.12
C ALA A 121 6.90 -25.73 -43.89
N GLN A 122 7.29 -26.86 -43.28
CA GLN A 122 7.96 -27.96 -44.00
C GLN A 122 7.07 -28.50 -45.13
N GLN A 123 5.77 -28.71 -44.93
CA GLN A 123 4.86 -29.11 -46.01
C GLN A 123 4.73 -28.05 -47.11
N VAL A 124 4.75 -26.76 -46.76
CA VAL A 124 4.74 -25.67 -47.76
C VAL A 124 6.08 -25.55 -48.49
N TYR A 125 7.20 -25.78 -47.81
CA TYR A 125 8.54 -25.82 -48.41
C TYR A 125 8.71 -27.05 -49.28
N GLU A 126 8.22 -28.23 -48.89
CA GLU A 126 8.20 -29.45 -49.71
C GLU A 126 7.31 -29.25 -50.95
N LYS A 127 6.13 -28.62 -50.82
CA LYS A 127 5.29 -28.25 -51.96
C LYS A 127 5.97 -27.26 -52.91
N ARG A 128 6.67 -26.25 -52.38
CA ARG A 128 7.46 -25.30 -53.19
C ARG A 128 8.72 -25.93 -53.78
N LEU A 129 9.33 -26.91 -53.12
CA LEU A 129 10.46 -27.66 -53.65
C LEU A 129 10.04 -28.51 -54.86
N HIS A 130 8.79 -29.00 -54.87
CA HIS A 130 8.22 -29.76 -55.99
C HIS A 130 7.61 -28.89 -57.10
N CYS A 131 7.43 -27.57 -56.87
CA CYS A 131 7.03 -26.60 -57.88
C CYS A 131 8.04 -25.45 -57.90
N ILE A 132 9.16 -25.68 -58.60
CA ILE A 132 10.17 -24.63 -58.83
C ILE A 132 9.57 -23.61 -59.79
N ASP A 133 9.08 -22.49 -59.25
CA ASP A 133 8.42 -21.45 -60.06
C ASP A 133 9.42 -20.63 -60.91
N ILE A 134 10.71 -20.56 -60.52
CA ILE A 134 11.77 -19.83 -61.22
C ILE A 134 13.11 -20.52 -60.98
N GLU A 135 13.75 -21.00 -62.05
CA GLU A 135 15.17 -21.36 -62.04
C GLU A 135 15.98 -20.12 -62.41
N VAL A 136 16.71 -19.56 -61.45
CA VAL A 136 17.51 -18.35 -61.67
C VAL A 136 18.79 -18.73 -62.40
N THR A 137 19.02 -18.16 -63.58
CA THR A 137 20.29 -18.27 -64.30
C THR A 137 21.44 -17.79 -63.40
N PRO A 138 22.56 -18.52 -63.29
CA PRO A 138 23.66 -18.11 -62.43
C PRO A 138 24.14 -16.71 -62.83
N PRO A 139 24.48 -15.85 -61.84
CA PRO A 139 24.75 -14.45 -62.10
C PRO A 139 25.97 -14.28 -63.01
N SER A 140 25.79 -13.59 -64.12
CA SER A 140 26.87 -13.16 -65.01
C SER A 140 27.79 -12.20 -64.26
N GLU A 141 29.10 -12.46 -64.22
CA GLU A 141 30.08 -11.57 -63.58
C GLU A 141 30.10 -10.20 -64.30
N ILE A 142 29.72 -9.12 -63.61
CA ILE A 142 29.65 -7.74 -64.14
C ILE A 142 31.02 -7.04 -64.15
N LEU A 143 32.11 -7.73 -63.78
CA LEU A 143 33.45 -7.15 -63.71
C LEU A 143 34.44 -7.97 -64.54
N SER A 144 34.89 -7.40 -65.66
CA SER A 144 35.85 -8.02 -66.58
C SER A 144 37.31 -7.99 -66.10
N ASN A 145 37.62 -7.45 -64.91
CA ASN A 145 38.93 -7.55 -64.29
C ASN A 145 38.83 -7.56 -62.76
N ARG A 146 39.25 -8.68 -62.14
CA ARG A 146 39.53 -8.76 -60.70
C ARG A 146 40.83 -8.02 -60.39
N ALA A 147 40.81 -7.04 -59.49
CA ALA A 147 42.00 -6.69 -58.72
C ALA A 147 41.92 -7.42 -57.37
N ALA A 148 42.95 -8.23 -57.10
CA ALA A 148 43.10 -9.01 -55.89
C ALA A 148 43.38 -8.09 -54.69
N TYR A 149 42.79 -8.45 -53.53
CA TYR A 149 43.05 -7.89 -52.20
C TYR A 149 42.79 -6.39 -52.03
N PHE A 150 41.72 -6.02 -51.30
CA PHE A 150 41.82 -5.19 -50.09
C PHE A 150 40.48 -5.19 -49.34
N ARG A 151 40.55 -5.31 -48.01
CA ARG A 151 39.41 -5.22 -47.09
C ARG A 151 38.98 -3.76 -46.91
N SER A 152 38.15 -3.26 -47.81
CA SER A 152 37.40 -2.01 -47.61
C SER A 152 36.16 -2.00 -48.49
N PHE A 153 35.04 -1.49 -47.95
CA PHE A 153 33.85 -1.19 -48.75
C PHE A 153 34.20 -0.19 -49.86
N PRO A 154 33.61 -0.32 -51.07
CA PRO A 154 33.82 0.65 -52.13
C PRO A 154 33.43 2.06 -51.67
N ILE A 155 34.25 3.06 -52.01
CA ILE A 155 33.93 4.46 -51.75
C ILE A 155 32.68 4.81 -52.58
N LEU A 156 31.64 5.28 -51.90
CA LEU A 156 30.36 5.63 -52.54
C LEU A 156 30.55 6.64 -53.66
N GLU A 157 30.05 6.32 -54.85
CA GLU A 157 29.98 7.27 -55.96
C GLU A 157 29.04 8.42 -55.63
N LYS A 158 29.59 9.63 -55.59
CA LYS A 158 28.89 10.87 -55.22
C LYS A 158 27.83 11.30 -56.27
N SER A 159 27.86 10.73 -57.47
CA SER A 159 26.93 10.96 -58.58
C SER A 159 25.59 10.24 -58.42
N VAL A 160 25.50 9.20 -57.59
CA VAL A 160 24.24 8.44 -57.36
C VAL A 160 23.47 8.96 -56.13
N LEU A 161 24.11 9.76 -55.26
CA LEU A 161 23.55 10.17 -53.97
C LEU A 161 23.20 11.65 -53.82
N ASN A 162 23.50 12.50 -54.81
CA ASN A 162 23.09 13.91 -54.80
C ASN A 162 22.36 14.27 -56.10
N GLN A 163 21.04 14.08 -56.09
CA GLN A 163 20.14 14.79 -57.00
C GLN A 163 19.08 15.51 -56.16
N GLU A 164 19.47 16.61 -55.52
CA GLU A 164 18.51 17.58 -55.00
C GLU A 164 17.93 18.38 -56.17
N CYS A 165 16.63 18.64 -56.17
CA CYS A 165 16.10 19.81 -56.85
C CYS A 165 14.86 20.39 -56.14
N ALA A 166 15.13 21.41 -55.32
CA ALA A 166 14.46 22.71 -55.21
C ALA A 166 12.92 22.81 -55.12
N SER A 167 12.48 23.30 -53.95
CA SER A 167 11.36 24.22 -53.68
C SER A 167 10.50 24.73 -54.86
N ARG A 168 9.18 24.52 -54.79
CA ARG A 168 8.18 25.51 -55.25
C ARG A 168 6.89 25.47 -54.41
N GLY A 169 6.59 26.61 -53.79
CA GLY A 169 5.28 26.92 -53.24
C GLY A 169 4.25 27.29 -54.31
N ASN A 170 3.00 27.45 -53.85
CA ASN A 170 1.83 28.11 -54.45
C ASN A 170 1.96 28.63 -55.89
N SER A 171 1.10 28.15 -56.80
CA SER A 171 0.11 28.98 -57.51
C SER A 171 -0.61 28.20 -58.62
N LEU A 172 -1.93 28.14 -58.49
CA LEU A 172 -2.97 28.37 -59.52
C LEU A 172 -2.70 27.94 -60.98
N ARG A 173 -3.60 27.09 -61.49
CA ARG A 173 -4.14 27.27 -62.84
C ARG A 173 -5.57 27.78 -62.74
N ARG A 174 -5.73 29.08 -63.01
CA ARG A 174 -7.00 29.74 -63.34
C ARG A 174 -7.05 29.84 -64.86
N VAL A 175 -8.03 29.19 -65.50
CA VAL A 175 -8.47 29.54 -66.85
C VAL A 175 -9.63 30.53 -66.68
N LYS A 176 -9.60 31.62 -67.44
CA LYS A 176 -10.52 32.76 -67.37
C LYS A 176 -11.27 32.84 -68.70
N ASN A 177 -12.60 32.81 -68.67
CA ASN A 177 -13.47 33.49 -69.63
C ASN A 177 -14.61 34.14 -68.83
N GLY A 178 -14.67 35.47 -68.86
CA GLY A 178 -15.62 36.33 -68.11
C GLY A 178 -16.99 36.44 -68.79
N ASN A 179 -17.98 37.23 -68.35
CA ASN A 179 -18.11 38.22 -67.28
C ASN A 179 -19.62 38.41 -66.99
N LYS A 180 -20.03 38.37 -65.71
CA LYS A 180 -21.34 38.77 -65.08
C LYS A 180 -22.66 38.36 -65.81
N TRP A 181 -23.61 37.65 -65.19
CA TRP A 181 -24.47 38.09 -64.08
C TRP A 181 -25.33 36.92 -63.52
N ARG A 182 -25.74 37.11 -62.25
CA ARG A 182 -27.00 36.66 -61.59
C ARG A 182 -27.20 35.21 -61.15
N ALA A 183 -27.70 35.13 -59.90
CA ALA A 183 -28.45 34.01 -59.35
C ALA A 183 -29.76 33.78 -60.11
N LYS A 184 -30.06 32.51 -60.41
CA LYS A 184 -31.42 31.99 -60.59
C LYS A 184 -31.40 30.47 -60.44
N GLU A 185 -32.28 29.99 -59.56
CA GLU A 185 -32.64 28.58 -59.39
C GLU A 185 -33.11 27.95 -60.71
N ILE A 186 -32.80 26.66 -60.90
CA ILE A 186 -33.66 25.75 -61.66
C ILE A 186 -33.79 24.45 -60.87
N SER A 187 -35.01 24.25 -60.40
CA SER A 187 -35.66 23.05 -59.89
C SER A 187 -35.39 21.82 -60.78
N ILE A 188 -35.13 20.66 -60.16
CA ILE A 188 -35.39 19.35 -60.77
C ILE A 188 -36.20 18.50 -59.79
N ASP A 189 -37.16 17.81 -60.41
CA ASP A 189 -38.39 17.25 -59.90
C ASP A 189 -38.31 16.26 -58.74
N GLN A 190 -39.32 16.44 -57.91
CA GLN A 190 -39.82 15.55 -56.89
C GLN A 190 -40.73 14.50 -57.54
N LYS A 191 -40.26 13.25 -57.71
CA LYS A 191 -41.14 12.08 -57.74
C LYS A 191 -40.38 10.76 -57.56
N GLN A 192 -40.93 9.96 -56.64
CA GLN A 192 -40.60 8.57 -56.33
C GLN A 192 -39.40 8.29 -55.41
N ILE A 193 -39.46 8.75 -54.16
CA ILE A 193 -39.32 7.85 -52.98
C ILE A 193 -40.25 8.41 -51.89
N ASN A 194 -41.56 8.16 -52.05
CA ASN A 194 -42.55 8.48 -51.02
C ASN A 194 -43.54 7.32 -50.93
N ARG A 195 -43.07 6.18 -50.42
CA ARG A 195 -43.91 5.23 -49.70
C ARG A 195 -43.06 4.62 -48.58
N LEU A 196 -43.51 4.87 -47.35
CA LEU A 196 -43.14 4.24 -46.07
C LEU A 196 -42.27 5.03 -45.06
N SER A 197 -42.09 6.34 -45.20
CA SER A 197 -41.56 7.13 -44.07
C SER A 197 -42.07 8.57 -44.04
N ALA A 198 -43.35 8.75 -43.74
CA ALA A 198 -43.84 10.01 -43.18
C ALA A 198 -45.19 9.75 -42.53
N ASN A 199 -45.14 9.46 -41.23
CA ASN A 199 -46.07 9.98 -40.23
C ASN A 199 -45.58 9.55 -38.84
N LEU A 200 -44.47 10.15 -38.41
CA LEU A 200 -44.44 10.63 -37.04
C LEU A 200 -43.94 12.06 -37.12
N SER A 201 -44.90 12.97 -37.12
CA SER A 201 -44.69 14.36 -36.78
C SER A 201 -43.89 14.45 -35.47
N THR A 202 -43.25 15.58 -35.27
CA THR A 202 -42.84 16.11 -33.97
C THR A 202 -43.94 15.89 -32.91
N ALA A 203 -43.95 14.71 -32.30
CA ALA A 203 -44.65 14.45 -31.07
C ALA A 203 -43.69 14.94 -29.99
N GLU A 204 -43.97 16.11 -29.42
CA GLU A 204 -43.41 16.49 -28.14
C GLU A 204 -43.53 15.26 -27.23
N VAL A 205 -42.39 14.69 -26.81
CA VAL A 205 -42.39 13.58 -25.86
C VAL A 205 -43.18 14.07 -24.66
N SER A 206 -44.34 13.45 -24.40
CA SER A 206 -45.24 13.91 -23.35
C SER A 206 -44.44 14.12 -22.06
N PRO A 207 -44.62 15.24 -21.34
CA PRO A 207 -43.97 15.48 -20.05
C PRO A 207 -44.12 14.29 -19.08
N ALA A 208 -45.22 13.53 -19.19
CA ALA A 208 -45.45 12.31 -18.44
C ALA A 208 -44.49 11.16 -18.82
N LEU A 209 -44.18 10.98 -20.12
CA LEU A 209 -43.22 9.97 -20.60
C LEU A 209 -41.78 10.33 -20.19
N LEU A 210 -41.42 11.61 -20.25
CA LEU A 210 -40.12 12.08 -19.74
C LEU A 210 -40.03 11.90 -18.22
N ALA A 211 -41.09 12.20 -17.47
CA ALA A 211 -41.13 11.95 -16.03
C ALA A 211 -40.97 10.46 -15.70
N GLN A 212 -41.68 9.57 -16.42
CA GLN A 212 -41.57 8.12 -16.26
C GLN A 212 -40.16 7.59 -16.57
N ALA A 213 -39.52 8.09 -17.63
CA ALA A 213 -38.15 7.71 -17.97
C ALA A 213 -37.14 8.17 -16.90
N ASN A 214 -37.32 9.36 -16.32
CA ASN A 214 -36.47 9.82 -15.22
C ASN A 214 -36.70 9.00 -13.94
N TRP A 215 -37.95 8.64 -13.64
CA TRP A 215 -38.29 7.80 -12.48
C TRP A 215 -37.66 6.41 -12.57
N THR A 216 -37.81 5.75 -13.72
CA THR A 216 -37.19 4.43 -13.96
C THR A 216 -35.65 4.47 -13.86
N PHE A 217 -35.03 5.60 -14.24
CA PHE A 217 -33.59 5.81 -14.04
C PHE A 217 -33.22 5.95 -12.56
N VAL A 218 -34.02 6.68 -11.77
CA VAL A 218 -33.83 6.83 -10.31
C VAL A 218 -33.92 5.47 -9.61
N GLU A 219 -34.93 4.66 -9.91
CA GLU A 219 -35.07 3.31 -9.35
C GLU A 219 -33.87 2.42 -9.70
N ARG A 220 -33.36 2.53 -10.94
CA ARG A 220 -32.19 1.78 -11.38
C ARG A 220 -30.94 2.17 -10.60
N LEU A 221 -30.69 3.47 -10.39
CA LEU A 221 -29.56 3.94 -9.59
C LEU A 221 -29.64 3.44 -8.14
N LEU A 222 -30.83 3.43 -7.56
CA LEU A 222 -31.05 2.91 -6.20
C LEU A 222 -30.81 1.39 -6.10
N LYS A 223 -31.24 0.64 -7.11
CA LYS A 223 -30.98 -0.80 -7.20
C LYS A 223 -29.48 -1.09 -7.36
N ASP A 224 -28.78 -0.29 -8.17
CA ASP A 224 -27.34 -0.43 -8.40
C ASP A 224 -26.54 -0.15 -7.11
N ILE A 225 -26.90 0.89 -6.33
CA ILE A 225 -26.20 1.18 -5.07
C ILE A 225 -26.45 0.09 -4.02
N LYS A 226 -27.68 -0.41 -3.92
CA LYS A 226 -28.04 -1.52 -3.03
C LYS A 226 -27.25 -2.78 -3.37
N SER A 227 -27.22 -3.16 -4.64
CA SER A 227 -26.49 -4.34 -5.11
C SER A 227 -24.99 -4.22 -4.82
N LYS A 228 -24.43 -3.04 -5.09
CA LYS A 228 -22.99 -2.80 -4.95
C LYS A 228 -22.51 -2.73 -3.50
N THR A 229 -23.25 -2.05 -2.63
CA THR A 229 -22.96 -2.00 -1.19
C THR A 229 -23.07 -3.39 -0.56
N LYS A 230 -24.10 -4.17 -0.92
CA LYS A 230 -24.23 -5.58 -0.51
C LYS A 230 -23.04 -6.42 -0.99
N ARG A 231 -22.61 -6.26 -2.25
CA ARG A 231 -21.43 -6.99 -2.76
C ARG A 231 -20.17 -6.60 -1.98
N MET A 232 -19.92 -5.31 -1.78
CA MET A 232 -18.76 -4.84 -1.01
C MET A 232 -18.73 -5.42 0.41
N LEU A 233 -19.88 -5.54 1.06
CA LEU A 233 -19.98 -6.18 2.37
C LEU A 233 -19.78 -7.69 2.31
N LEU A 234 -20.39 -8.38 1.35
CA LEU A 234 -20.24 -9.83 1.22
C LEU A 234 -18.80 -10.24 0.91
N GLU A 235 -18.10 -9.49 0.06
CA GLU A 235 -16.70 -9.76 -0.26
C GLU A 235 -15.81 -9.54 0.97
N LYS A 236 -16.08 -8.48 1.75
CA LYS A 236 -15.32 -8.17 2.98
C LYS A 236 -15.64 -9.08 4.16
N MET A 237 -16.92 -9.31 4.45
CA MET A 237 -17.34 -10.27 5.47
C MET A 237 -17.00 -11.70 5.07
N GLY A 238 -17.03 -12.00 3.77
CA GLY A 238 -16.58 -13.26 3.19
C GLY A 238 -15.09 -13.46 3.40
N THR A 239 -14.25 -12.46 3.10
CA THR A 239 -12.81 -12.53 3.40
C THR A 239 -12.50 -12.60 4.90
N GLU A 240 -13.27 -11.91 5.76
CA GLU A 240 -13.13 -12.01 7.23
C GLU A 240 -13.62 -13.36 7.80
N ALA A 241 -14.69 -13.95 7.25
CA ALA A 241 -15.24 -15.25 7.65
C ALA A 241 -14.47 -16.44 7.06
N VAL A 242 -13.87 -16.24 5.89
CA VAL A 242 -13.09 -17.22 5.12
C VAL A 242 -11.58 -17.04 5.34
N ALA A 243 -11.18 -16.28 6.37
CA ALA A 243 -9.86 -16.35 6.98
C ALA A 243 -9.53 -17.74 7.62
N LEU A 244 -10.38 -18.75 7.35
CA LEU A 244 -10.17 -20.20 7.53
C LEU A 244 -10.13 -21.02 6.22
N GLY A 245 -10.08 -20.39 5.04
CA GLY A 245 -9.77 -21.04 3.76
C GLY A 245 -10.67 -20.65 2.59
N LEU A 246 -10.21 -19.71 1.75
CA LEU A 246 -10.49 -19.43 0.32
C LEU A 246 -10.45 -17.92 -0.04
N LYS A 247 -9.35 -17.57 -0.72
CA LYS A 247 -9.01 -16.44 -1.61
C LYS A 247 -10.05 -15.31 -1.81
N GLY A 248 -9.68 -14.09 -1.42
CA GLY A 248 -10.12 -12.84 -2.04
C GLY A 248 -8.90 -11.95 -2.30
N ASP A 249 -8.86 -11.27 -3.46
CA ASP A 249 -7.71 -10.45 -3.86
C ASP A 249 -7.91 -8.99 -3.41
N GLY A 250 -6.89 -8.29 -2.89
CA GLY A 250 -6.99 -6.85 -2.58
C GLY A 250 -7.29 -5.97 -3.81
N ILE A 251 -7.10 -6.53 -5.01
CA ILE A 251 -7.47 -5.96 -6.31
C ILE A 251 -9.00 -5.84 -6.45
N GLU A 252 -9.76 -6.76 -5.85
CA GLU A 252 -11.23 -6.75 -5.90
C GLU A 252 -11.78 -5.57 -5.08
N GLU A 253 -11.24 -5.29 -3.89
CA GLU A 253 -11.64 -4.14 -3.07
C GLU A 253 -11.45 -2.82 -3.82
N ASN A 254 -10.27 -2.61 -4.41
CA ASN A 254 -9.98 -1.38 -5.16
C ASN A 254 -10.90 -1.20 -6.37
N THR A 255 -11.22 -2.30 -7.07
CA THR A 255 -12.15 -2.30 -8.21
C THR A 255 -13.57 -2.00 -7.75
N LEU A 256 -14.01 -2.59 -6.63
CA LEU A 256 -15.33 -2.33 -6.06
C LEU A 256 -15.48 -0.87 -5.62
N ILE A 257 -14.45 -0.30 -4.99
CA ILE A 257 -14.44 1.12 -4.58
C ILE A 257 -14.40 2.05 -5.80
N ALA A 258 -13.59 1.74 -6.82
CA ALA A 258 -13.57 2.52 -8.06
C ALA A 258 -14.95 2.51 -8.73
N SER A 259 -15.55 1.33 -8.81
CA SER A 259 -16.90 1.13 -9.31
C SER A 259 -17.92 1.92 -8.48
N LEU A 260 -17.81 1.94 -7.15
CA LEU A 260 -18.65 2.76 -6.27
C LEU A 260 -18.51 4.25 -6.57
N CYS A 261 -17.29 4.75 -6.74
CA CYS A 261 -17.04 6.14 -7.10
C CYS A 261 -17.74 6.51 -8.43
N ASP A 262 -17.66 5.63 -9.45
CA ASP A 262 -18.29 5.90 -10.74
C ASP A 262 -19.83 5.89 -10.65
N LEU A 263 -20.41 5.05 -9.77
CA LEU A 263 -21.84 5.07 -9.48
C LEU A 263 -22.25 6.35 -8.75
N LEU A 264 -21.46 6.82 -7.79
CA LEU A 264 -21.68 8.10 -7.11
C LEU A 264 -21.61 9.26 -8.11
N GLU A 265 -20.67 9.27 -9.05
CA GLU A 265 -20.63 10.29 -10.11
C GLU A 265 -21.89 10.28 -10.99
N LYS A 266 -22.44 9.10 -11.32
CA LYS A 266 -23.70 8.99 -12.06
C LYS A 266 -24.88 9.56 -11.27
N ILE A 267 -24.96 9.26 -9.97
CA ILE A 267 -26.00 9.79 -9.06
C ILE A 267 -25.91 11.32 -9.01
N TRP A 268 -24.71 11.88 -8.81
CA TRP A 268 -24.50 13.34 -8.74
C TRP A 268 -24.59 14.04 -10.08
N SER A 269 -24.56 13.33 -11.20
CA SER A 269 -24.78 13.89 -12.54
C SER A 269 -26.26 13.89 -12.94
N HIS A 270 -27.10 13.08 -12.31
CA HIS A 270 -28.51 12.94 -12.67
C HIS A 270 -29.28 14.22 -12.35
N GLY A 271 -29.85 14.85 -13.38
CA GLY A 271 -30.64 16.07 -13.24
C GLY A 271 -29.83 17.31 -12.88
N LEU A 272 -28.51 17.31 -13.07
CA LEU A 272 -27.66 18.49 -12.86
C LEU A 272 -28.01 19.59 -13.89
N GLN A 273 -28.19 20.84 -13.44
CA GLN A 273 -28.63 21.95 -14.30
C GLN A 273 -27.50 22.52 -15.15
N SER A 274 -26.28 22.64 -14.61
CA SER A 274 -25.08 23.05 -15.36
C SER A 274 -23.89 22.16 -15.00
N LYS A 275 -23.20 21.63 -16.01
CA LYS A 275 -22.02 20.81 -15.79
C LYS A 275 -20.80 21.71 -15.64
N GLN A 276 -20.46 22.06 -14.40
CA GLN A 276 -19.19 22.68 -14.09
C GLN A 276 -18.18 21.59 -13.71
N GLY A 277 -16.95 21.66 -14.24
CA GLY A 277 -15.88 20.72 -13.93
C GLY A 277 -16.05 19.28 -14.48
N LYS A 278 -15.08 18.41 -14.14
CA LYS A 278 -15.02 17.01 -14.61
C LYS A 278 -15.71 16.00 -13.67
N SER A 279 -15.98 16.37 -12.42
CA SER A 279 -16.67 15.54 -11.40
C SER A 279 -17.86 16.32 -10.87
N ALA A 280 -19.06 15.74 -10.96
CA ALA A 280 -20.27 16.39 -10.50
C ALA A 280 -20.34 16.41 -8.97
N LEU A 281 -19.87 15.33 -8.33
CA LEU A 281 -19.78 15.23 -6.87
C LEU A 281 -18.79 16.24 -6.30
N TRP A 282 -17.60 16.39 -6.89
CA TRP A 282 -16.62 17.36 -6.40
C TRP A 282 -17.14 18.79 -6.47
N CYS A 283 -17.82 19.16 -7.55
CA CYS A 283 -18.33 20.52 -7.71
C CYS A 283 -19.43 20.83 -6.69
N HIS A 284 -20.27 19.85 -6.34
CA HIS A 284 -21.23 20.02 -5.24
C HIS A 284 -20.51 20.19 -3.89
N LEU A 285 -19.49 19.38 -3.59
CA LEU A 285 -18.67 19.55 -2.37
C LEU A 285 -18.03 20.94 -2.30
N GLN A 286 -17.48 21.45 -3.41
CA GLN A 286 -16.90 22.79 -3.47
C GLN A 286 -17.96 23.88 -3.24
N ALA A 287 -19.12 23.79 -3.90
CA ALA A 287 -20.20 24.75 -3.71
C ALA A 287 -20.73 24.76 -2.25
N TYR A 288 -20.76 23.59 -1.60
CA TYR A 288 -21.09 23.49 -0.19
C TYR A 288 -20.03 24.19 0.68
N LEU A 289 -18.74 23.97 0.43
CA LEU A 289 -17.67 24.65 1.17
C LEU A 289 -17.70 26.18 0.99
N GLU A 290 -17.96 26.67 -0.22
CA GLU A 290 -18.10 28.10 -0.51
C GLU A 290 -19.28 28.71 0.25
N LEU A 291 -20.39 27.99 0.34
CA LEU A 291 -21.56 28.40 1.10
C LEU A 291 -21.28 28.44 2.61
N GLN A 292 -20.52 27.49 3.15
CA GLN A 292 -20.10 27.52 4.56
C GLN A 292 -19.09 28.64 4.85
N ASP A 293 -18.12 28.88 3.96
CA ASP A 293 -17.17 30.00 4.10
C ASP A 293 -17.90 31.36 4.06
N ALA A 294 -18.92 31.51 3.21
CA ALA A 294 -19.75 32.72 3.16
C ALA A 294 -20.56 32.94 4.46
N ARG A 295 -21.08 31.85 5.06
CA ARG A 295 -21.78 31.91 6.36
C ARG A 295 -20.84 32.31 7.50
N ALA A 296 -19.62 31.77 7.53
CA ALA A 296 -18.62 32.10 8.54
C ALA A 296 -18.16 33.57 8.45
N ASN A 297 -18.02 34.13 7.25
CA ASN A 297 -17.62 35.53 7.08
C ASN A 297 -18.75 36.51 7.47
N ASN A 298 -20.01 36.14 7.27
CA ASN A 298 -21.15 36.97 7.65
C ASN A 298 -21.38 37.02 9.18
N SER A 299 -21.00 35.98 9.93
CA SER A 299 -21.12 35.95 11.38
C SER A 299 -20.05 36.79 12.10
N THR A 300 -18.86 36.98 11.50
CA THR A 300 -17.83 37.89 12.03
C THR A 300 -18.16 39.37 11.88
N THR A 301 -19.08 39.75 10.98
CA THR A 301 -19.43 41.15 10.70
C THR A 301 -20.58 41.68 11.58
N THR A 302 -21.14 40.87 12.49
CA THR A 302 -22.33 41.24 13.30
C THR A 302 -22.02 41.65 14.76
N THR A 303 -20.76 41.95 15.12
CA THR A 303 -20.41 42.31 16.52
C THR A 303 -19.66 43.64 16.71
N ILE A 304 -19.81 44.62 15.81
CA ILE A 304 -19.44 46.02 16.12
C ILE A 304 -20.54 46.95 15.59
N THR A 305 -21.45 47.34 16.48
CA THR A 305 -22.39 48.44 16.27
C THR A 305 -21.70 49.77 16.55
N ASN A 306 -21.64 50.65 15.54
CA ASN A 306 -21.67 52.10 15.71
C ASN A 306 -22.19 52.75 14.41
N PRO A 307 -23.27 53.56 14.45
CA PRO A 307 -23.87 54.13 13.24
C PRO A 307 -23.41 55.57 12.98
N ALA A 308 -23.11 55.90 11.72
CA ALA A 308 -23.20 57.26 11.17
C ALA A 308 -23.34 57.22 9.63
N PRO A 309 -24.00 58.21 8.98
CA PRO A 309 -24.86 57.92 7.83
C PRO A 309 -24.43 58.55 6.47
N LYS A 310 -24.98 57.94 5.40
CA LYS A 310 -25.30 58.45 4.04
C LYS A 310 -24.17 58.78 3.04
N ALA A 311 -24.24 58.13 1.87
CA ALA A 311 -24.64 58.76 0.61
C ALA A 311 -25.13 57.73 -0.43
N LEU A 312 -26.28 58.02 -1.03
CA LEU A 312 -26.90 57.29 -2.14
C LEU A 312 -26.13 57.49 -3.46
N GLY A 313 -26.08 56.45 -4.28
CA GLY A 313 -25.81 56.53 -5.71
C GLY A 313 -26.21 55.22 -6.39
N GLY A 314 -27.42 55.16 -6.94
CA GLY A 314 -27.93 53.97 -7.63
C GLY A 314 -27.38 53.83 -9.06
N ASN A 315 -27.23 52.59 -9.54
CA ASN A 315 -27.80 52.19 -10.83
C ASN A 315 -27.68 50.68 -11.12
N LYS A 316 -28.85 50.13 -11.50
CA LYS A 316 -29.13 49.15 -12.56
C LYS A 316 -28.33 47.85 -12.68
N ILE A 317 -29.12 46.79 -12.57
CA ILE A 317 -28.94 45.42 -13.06
C ILE A 317 -28.52 45.42 -14.53
N GLY A 318 -27.42 44.73 -14.85
CA GLY A 318 -26.93 44.49 -16.20
C GLY A 318 -26.29 43.11 -16.30
N SER A 319 -26.87 42.29 -17.17
CA SER A 319 -26.34 41.03 -17.72
C SER A 319 -24.87 41.16 -18.14
N GLY A 320 -24.02 40.20 -17.75
CA GLY A 320 -22.60 40.20 -18.10
C GLY A 320 -21.92 38.85 -17.85
N SER A 321 -21.72 38.11 -18.93
CA SER A 321 -20.76 37.02 -19.18
C SER A 321 -19.57 36.90 -18.21
N TYR A 322 -19.43 35.76 -17.54
CA TYR A 322 -18.19 35.37 -16.85
C TYR A 322 -17.35 34.48 -17.75
N ALA A 323 -16.55 35.11 -18.61
CA ALA A 323 -15.37 34.51 -19.21
C ALA A 323 -14.15 34.92 -18.37
N GLY A 324 -13.29 33.95 -18.04
CA GLY A 324 -11.94 34.18 -17.50
C GLY A 324 -11.78 33.89 -16.00
N THR A 325 -11.57 32.61 -15.66
CA THR A 325 -11.01 32.18 -14.37
C THR A 325 -9.63 32.80 -14.16
N THR A 326 -9.53 33.76 -13.24
CA THR A 326 -8.30 34.50 -12.94
C THR A 326 -7.44 33.83 -11.85
N PRO A 327 -6.11 34.08 -11.83
CA PRO A 327 -5.10 33.51 -10.91
C PRO A 327 -5.36 33.64 -9.39
N ALA A 328 -6.39 34.38 -8.97
CA ALA A 328 -6.73 34.61 -7.57
C ALA A 328 -7.22 33.34 -6.83
N LEU A 329 -7.89 32.42 -7.54
CA LEU A 329 -8.30 31.14 -6.94
C LEU A 329 -7.11 30.20 -6.71
N ALA A 330 -6.14 30.18 -7.62
CA ALA A 330 -4.89 29.44 -7.44
C ALA A 330 -4.08 30.01 -6.24
N TRP A 331 -4.10 31.33 -6.06
CA TRP A 331 -3.47 32.00 -4.92
C TRP A 331 -4.18 31.70 -3.60
N ASN A 332 -5.52 31.67 -3.56
CA ASN A 332 -6.28 31.34 -2.35
C ASN A 332 -6.14 29.86 -1.96
N VAL A 333 -6.03 28.96 -2.94
CA VAL A 333 -5.73 27.54 -2.70
C VAL A 333 -4.29 27.37 -2.18
N MET A 334 -3.31 28.09 -2.74
CA MET A 334 -1.93 28.10 -2.22
C MET A 334 -1.82 28.73 -0.82
N ARG A 335 -2.55 29.81 -0.55
CA ARG A 335 -2.57 30.50 0.75
C ARG A 335 -3.19 29.62 1.82
N LYS A 336 -4.37 29.03 1.57
CA LYS A 336 -4.97 28.04 2.47
C LYS A 336 -4.04 26.82 2.68
N ARG A 337 -3.31 26.39 1.64
CA ARG A 337 -2.31 25.31 1.75
C ARG A 337 -1.10 25.70 2.61
N MET A 338 -0.66 26.96 2.58
CA MET A 338 0.37 27.49 3.50
C MET A 338 -0.16 27.68 4.93
N ASP A 339 -1.39 28.16 5.09
CA ASP A 339 -2.01 28.38 6.40
C ASP A 339 -2.28 27.06 7.14
N TYR A 340 -2.59 25.97 6.44
CA TYR A 340 -2.72 24.65 7.07
C TYR A 340 -1.37 24.03 7.45
N LEU A 341 -0.33 24.20 6.60
CA LEU A 341 1.03 23.83 6.99
C LEU A 341 1.50 24.63 8.22
N SER A 342 1.11 25.91 8.33
CA SER A 342 1.43 26.75 9.49
C SER A 342 0.57 26.42 10.71
N THR A 343 -0.71 26.06 10.56
CA THR A 343 -1.61 25.71 11.69
C THR A 343 -1.14 24.45 12.43
N PHE A 344 -0.38 23.55 11.78
CA PHE A 344 0.29 22.42 12.42
C PHE A 344 1.74 22.72 12.86
N GLN A 345 2.26 23.91 12.55
CA GLN A 345 3.65 24.33 12.78
C GLN A 345 3.76 25.54 13.73
N THR A 346 2.65 26.18 14.11
CA THR A 346 2.62 27.29 15.07
C THR A 346 2.16 26.83 16.44
N ASP A 347 3.14 26.48 17.26
CA ASP A 347 3.20 26.85 18.69
C ASP A 347 4.67 26.80 19.19
N ILE A 348 5.63 27.22 18.34
CA ILE A 348 7.06 27.16 18.69
C ILE A 348 7.78 28.51 18.68
N ASP A 349 7.34 29.54 17.95
CA ASP A 349 8.12 30.78 17.85
C ASP A 349 7.31 32.04 18.21
N ASN A 350 7.37 32.44 19.49
CA ASN A 350 7.42 33.85 19.91
C ASN A 350 7.78 33.94 21.41
N PRO A 351 8.85 34.66 21.81
CA PRO A 351 9.11 34.92 23.22
C PRO A 351 8.03 35.88 23.75
N PRO A 352 7.34 35.57 24.86
CA PRO A 352 6.35 36.50 25.40
C PRO A 352 7.05 37.72 26.00
N SER A 353 6.64 38.91 25.55
CA SER A 353 7.02 40.19 26.15
C SER A 353 6.69 40.22 27.65
N PRO A 354 7.58 40.79 28.49
CA PRO A 354 7.40 40.79 29.92
C PRO A 354 6.49 41.98 30.29
N ASN A 355 5.17 41.78 30.33
CA ASN A 355 4.24 42.56 31.16
C ASN A 355 2.79 42.15 30.89
N ARG A 356 2.39 41.00 31.43
CA ARG A 356 1.01 40.81 31.89
C ARG A 356 0.97 39.75 32.97
N SER A 357 0.84 40.23 34.20
CA SER A 357 0.58 39.46 35.41
C SER A 357 -0.58 38.48 35.19
N ARG A 358 -0.28 37.18 35.15
CA ARG A 358 -1.26 36.12 35.32
C ARG A 358 -0.87 35.25 36.51
N SER A 359 -1.84 35.15 37.42
CA SER A 359 -1.93 34.25 38.55
C SER A 359 -1.23 32.91 38.31
N ARG A 360 -0.38 32.51 39.27
CA ARG A 360 0.20 31.17 39.39
C ARG A 360 -0.93 30.17 39.67
N ASP A 361 -1.51 29.59 38.63
CA ASP A 361 -2.21 28.30 38.74
C ASP A 361 -1.25 27.18 38.33
N ARG A 362 -0.47 26.72 39.30
CA ARG A 362 0.57 25.69 39.13
C ARG A 362 0.01 24.25 39.08
N ASN A 363 -1.29 24.09 38.80
CA ASN A 363 -2.02 22.81 38.89
C ASN A 363 -2.90 22.46 37.67
N LYS A 364 -2.70 23.08 36.50
CA LYS A 364 -3.30 22.58 35.24
C LYS A 364 -2.40 21.55 34.54
N PHE A 365 -2.09 20.45 35.23
CA PHE A 365 -1.86 19.16 34.56
C PHE A 365 -3.19 18.39 34.62
N VAL A 366 -4.23 19.01 34.06
CA VAL A 366 -5.60 18.48 34.02
C VAL A 366 -5.80 17.91 32.62
N GLY A 367 -5.85 16.58 32.53
CA GLY A 367 -6.48 15.87 31.42
C GLY A 367 -5.60 15.52 30.21
N LEU A 368 -4.51 14.76 30.40
CA LEU A 368 -3.96 13.92 29.32
C LEU A 368 -4.81 12.65 29.09
N GLU A 369 -5.96 12.55 29.75
CA GLU A 369 -6.94 11.51 29.45
C GLU A 369 -7.72 11.92 28.19
N GLN A 370 -7.45 11.19 27.11
CA GLN A 370 -8.03 11.30 25.76
C GLN A 370 -7.45 12.44 24.91
N LEU A 371 -6.62 12.05 23.95
CA LEU A 371 -6.40 12.81 22.71
C LEU A 371 -7.74 13.40 22.24
N CYS A 372 -7.84 14.73 22.14
CA CYS A 372 -9.07 15.38 21.66
C CYS A 372 -9.52 14.70 20.37
N PRO A 373 -10.79 14.24 20.27
CA PRO A 373 -11.25 13.52 19.10
C PRO A 373 -11.08 14.38 17.86
N LEU A 374 -10.66 13.77 16.74
CA LEU A 374 -10.55 14.50 15.49
C LEU A 374 -11.93 15.00 15.05
N PRO A 375 -12.00 16.17 14.39
CA PRO A 375 -13.24 16.61 13.79
C PRO A 375 -13.78 15.56 12.81
N GLU A 376 -15.03 15.17 13.01
CA GLU A 376 -15.77 14.26 12.12
C GLU A 376 -16.58 15.03 11.07
N SER A 377 -16.19 16.28 10.80
CA SER A 377 -16.93 17.17 9.92
C SER A 377 -16.58 16.92 8.45
N LEU A 378 -17.56 17.13 7.57
CA LEU A 378 -17.38 17.03 6.12
C LEU A 378 -16.26 17.97 5.64
N GLU A 379 -16.25 19.19 6.18
CA GLU A 379 -15.31 20.24 5.80
C GLU A 379 -13.87 19.86 6.17
N PHE A 380 -13.67 19.21 7.32
CA PHE A 380 -12.35 18.76 7.75
C PHE A 380 -11.76 17.75 6.77
N ASP A 381 -12.54 16.73 6.37
CA ASP A 381 -12.06 15.68 5.48
C ASP A 381 -11.85 16.16 4.05
N VAL A 382 -12.70 17.05 3.52
CA VAL A 382 -12.48 17.65 2.19
C VAL A 382 -11.21 18.50 2.18
N LYS A 383 -10.95 19.27 3.25
CA LYS A 383 -9.73 20.09 3.36
C LYS A 383 -8.47 19.24 3.46
N ASN A 384 -8.50 18.11 4.18
CA ASN A 384 -7.39 17.17 4.24
C ASN A 384 -7.05 16.60 2.84
N VAL A 385 -8.07 16.25 2.05
CA VAL A 385 -7.88 15.76 0.68
C VAL A 385 -7.32 16.84 -0.24
N LEU A 386 -7.78 18.09 -0.09
CA LEU A 386 -7.24 19.25 -0.82
C LEU A 386 -5.78 19.56 -0.46
N ALA A 387 -5.33 19.24 0.75
CA ALA A 387 -3.95 19.45 1.18
C ALA A 387 -2.96 18.44 0.54
N MET A 388 -3.47 17.31 0.03
CA MET A 388 -2.64 16.29 -0.62
C MET A 388 -1.96 16.83 -1.89
N ALA A 389 -0.65 16.61 -2.01
CA ALA A 389 0.12 17.07 -3.16
C ALA A 389 -0.01 16.18 -4.41
N ASP A 390 -0.36 14.91 -4.19
CA ASP A 390 -0.27 13.85 -5.21
C ASP A 390 -1.45 13.90 -6.19
N ILE A 391 -2.55 14.58 -5.82
CA ILE A 391 -3.79 14.62 -6.57
C ILE A 391 -3.98 16.01 -7.18
N LYS A 392 -4.35 16.06 -8.46
CA LYS A 392 -4.54 17.31 -9.20
C LYS A 392 -5.87 17.43 -9.94
N THR A 393 -6.66 16.35 -9.99
CA THR A 393 -7.90 16.29 -10.78
C THR A 393 -9.12 16.22 -9.87
N HIS A 394 -10.24 16.82 -10.29
CA HIS A 394 -11.49 16.78 -9.52
C HIS A 394 -11.97 15.34 -9.29
N ILE A 395 -11.84 14.47 -10.31
CA ILE A 395 -12.17 13.05 -10.19
C ILE A 395 -11.25 12.35 -9.17
N GLY A 396 -9.96 12.69 -9.18
CA GLY A 396 -9.00 12.17 -8.21
C GLY A 396 -9.33 12.61 -6.77
N TYR A 397 -9.69 13.87 -6.58
CA TYR A 397 -10.08 14.38 -5.26
C TYR A 397 -11.36 13.72 -4.76
N THR A 398 -12.38 13.55 -5.60
CA THR A 398 -13.59 12.78 -5.25
C THR A 398 -13.23 11.36 -4.83
N ARG A 399 -12.42 10.66 -5.61
CA ARG A 399 -12.01 9.28 -5.34
C ARG A 399 -11.21 9.15 -4.04
N ALA A 400 -10.37 10.13 -3.72
CA ALA A 400 -9.63 10.17 -2.45
C ALA A 400 -10.53 10.45 -1.27
N TRP A 401 -11.45 11.41 -1.42
CA TRP A 401 -12.40 11.78 -0.38
C TRP A 401 -13.37 10.64 -0.05
N VAL A 402 -13.89 9.93 -1.06
CA VAL A 402 -14.72 8.73 -0.83
C VAL A 402 -13.93 7.66 -0.08
N ARG A 403 -12.68 7.39 -0.47
CA ARG A 403 -11.81 6.41 0.23
C ARG A 403 -11.55 6.80 1.69
N LEU A 404 -11.21 8.07 1.93
CA LEU A 404 -11.00 8.60 3.28
C LEU A 404 -12.27 8.46 4.12
N SER A 405 -13.42 8.80 3.54
CA SER A 405 -14.71 8.72 4.20
C SER A 405 -15.15 7.28 4.51
N LEU A 406 -14.80 6.32 3.65
CA LEU A 406 -15.02 4.89 3.90
C LEU A 406 -14.14 4.38 5.04
N GLU A 407 -12.84 4.72 5.01
CA GLU A 407 -11.88 4.34 6.05
C GLU A 407 -12.23 4.94 7.41
N LYS A 408 -12.70 6.19 7.45
CA LYS A 408 -13.21 6.84 8.66
C LYS A 408 -14.61 6.38 9.09
N LYS A 409 -15.31 5.56 8.29
CA LYS A 409 -16.71 5.16 8.50
C LYS A 409 -17.68 6.36 8.58
N LEU A 410 -17.42 7.40 7.79
CA LEU A 410 -18.19 8.65 7.77
C LEU A 410 -18.92 8.90 6.45
N LEU A 411 -18.76 8.06 5.42
CA LEU A 411 -19.31 8.33 4.07
C LEU A 411 -20.82 8.65 4.07
N SER A 412 -21.64 7.83 4.74
CA SER A 412 -23.10 8.07 4.83
C SER A 412 -23.41 9.38 5.58
N ARG A 413 -22.72 9.65 6.69
CA ARG A 413 -22.91 10.87 7.49
C ARG A 413 -22.50 12.13 6.73
N HIS A 414 -21.41 12.06 6.00
CA HIS A 414 -20.92 13.14 5.15
C HIS A 414 -21.91 13.47 4.04
N PHE A 415 -22.45 12.46 3.36
CA PHE A 415 -23.50 12.70 2.37
C PHE A 415 -24.79 13.21 3.00
N ARG A 416 -25.19 12.73 4.18
CA ARG A 416 -26.35 13.28 4.90
C ARG A 416 -26.18 14.78 5.18
N THR A 417 -24.97 15.19 5.57
CA THR A 417 -24.62 16.60 5.83
C THR A 417 -24.60 17.42 4.54
N LEU A 418 -24.04 16.88 3.46
CA LEU A 418 -24.03 17.54 2.15
C LEU A 418 -25.45 17.73 1.60
N LEU A 419 -26.33 16.74 1.81
CA LEU A 419 -27.68 16.70 1.27
C LEU A 419 -28.73 17.35 2.19
N SER A 420 -28.36 17.85 3.37
CA SER A 420 -29.28 18.61 4.23
C SER A 420 -29.47 20.06 3.77
N GLU A 421 -28.60 20.57 2.90
CA GLU A 421 -28.67 21.94 2.37
C GLU A 421 -29.62 22.04 1.17
N ASP A 422 -30.93 22.08 1.43
CA ASP A 422 -31.99 22.10 0.41
C ASP A 422 -31.88 23.27 -0.58
N SER A 423 -31.40 24.43 -0.13
CA SER A 423 -31.22 25.61 -0.99
C SER A 423 -30.18 25.35 -2.08
N LEU A 424 -29.09 24.67 -1.74
CA LEU A 424 -28.01 24.32 -2.66
C LEU A 424 -28.45 23.22 -3.63
N LEU A 425 -29.19 22.21 -3.13
CA LEU A 425 -29.77 21.17 -3.99
C LEU A 425 -30.72 21.76 -5.04
N ARG A 426 -31.56 22.73 -4.65
CA ARG A 426 -32.51 23.38 -5.56
C ARG A 426 -31.85 24.23 -6.64
N SER A 427 -30.69 24.84 -6.35
CA SER A 427 -29.95 25.64 -7.32
C SER A 427 -29.15 24.78 -8.30
N LEU A 428 -28.63 23.63 -7.86
CA LEU A 428 -27.78 22.77 -8.70
C LEU A 428 -28.58 21.73 -9.50
N TYR A 429 -29.72 21.25 -8.99
CA TYR A 429 -30.43 20.08 -9.52
C TYR A 429 -31.89 20.35 -9.91
N LYS A 430 -32.35 19.72 -11.00
CA LYS A 430 -33.75 19.70 -11.44
C LYS A 430 -34.63 18.96 -10.43
N ARG A 431 -35.93 19.25 -10.40
CA ARG A 431 -36.89 18.67 -9.42
C ARG A 431 -36.99 17.14 -9.44
N ASN A 432 -36.73 16.53 -10.59
CA ASN A 432 -36.74 15.08 -10.84
C ASN A 432 -35.35 14.42 -10.66
N ALA A 433 -34.36 15.14 -10.15
CA ALA A 433 -33.04 14.60 -9.88
C ALA A 433 -33.08 13.61 -8.71
N PHE A 434 -32.21 12.59 -8.75
CA PHE A 434 -32.14 11.54 -7.72
C PHE A 434 -31.94 12.13 -6.33
N LEU A 435 -31.03 13.10 -6.21
CA LEU A 435 -30.68 13.75 -4.94
C LEU A 435 -31.82 14.60 -4.33
N ARG A 436 -32.90 14.86 -5.08
CA ARG A 436 -34.06 15.63 -4.64
C ARG A 436 -35.30 14.76 -4.39
N CYS A 437 -35.20 13.45 -4.63
CA CYS A 437 -36.22 12.46 -4.30
C CYS A 437 -35.98 11.97 -2.87
N GLU A 438 -36.81 12.40 -1.90
CA GLU A 438 -36.57 12.19 -0.46
C GLU A 438 -36.50 10.72 -0.04
N GLU A 439 -37.40 9.88 -0.55
CA GLU A 439 -37.47 8.46 -0.20
C GLU A 439 -36.22 7.70 -0.69
N GLU A 440 -35.85 7.88 -1.96
CA GLU A 440 -34.69 7.24 -2.56
C GLU A 440 -33.37 7.78 -1.98
N LYS A 441 -33.33 9.07 -1.65
CA LYS A 441 -32.21 9.71 -0.95
C LYS A 441 -31.96 9.04 0.40
N GLU A 442 -32.99 8.82 1.21
CA GLU A 442 -32.84 8.16 2.51
C GLU A 442 -32.43 6.68 2.37
N GLN A 443 -33.01 5.94 1.43
CA GLN A 443 -32.59 4.55 1.16
C GLN A 443 -31.13 4.48 0.70
N PHE A 444 -30.70 5.41 -0.16
CA PHE A 444 -29.31 5.55 -0.58
C PHE A 444 -28.37 5.75 0.62
N LEU A 445 -28.69 6.67 1.53
CA LEU A 445 -27.90 6.93 2.73
C LEU A 445 -27.85 5.71 3.65
N TYR A 446 -28.96 4.98 3.78
CA TYR A 446 -29.03 3.74 4.55
C TYR A 446 -28.12 2.64 3.97
N HIS A 447 -28.13 2.46 2.65
CA HIS A 447 -27.23 1.51 1.98
C HIS A 447 -25.75 1.87 2.13
N LEU A 448 -25.40 3.15 2.21
CA LEU A 448 -24.02 3.54 2.51
C LEU A 448 -23.67 3.37 3.98
N LEU A 449 -24.63 3.49 4.89
CA LEU A 449 -24.41 3.29 6.32
C LEU A 449 -24.00 1.85 6.62
N THR A 450 -24.51 0.87 5.86
CA THR A 450 -24.14 -0.53 6.06
C THR A 450 -22.65 -0.77 5.81
N LEU A 451 -21.95 0.05 5.02
CA LEU A 451 -20.51 -0.06 4.81
C LEU A 451 -19.69 0.21 6.09
N ASN A 452 -20.25 0.87 7.10
CA ASN A 452 -19.55 1.13 8.36
C ASN A 452 -19.29 -0.14 9.20
N THR A 453 -19.94 -1.27 8.88
CA THR A 453 -19.76 -2.53 9.63
C THR A 453 -18.40 -3.17 9.39
N VAL A 454 -17.69 -2.76 8.34
CA VAL A 454 -16.40 -3.32 7.91
C VAL A 454 -15.30 -2.27 8.01
N ASP A 455 -14.07 -2.70 8.25
CA ASP A 455 -12.90 -1.82 8.19
C ASP A 455 -12.32 -1.72 6.77
N TYR A 456 -12.21 -0.49 6.27
CA TYR A 456 -11.55 -0.17 5.01
C TYR A 456 -10.22 0.52 5.28
N PHE A 457 -9.15 0.11 4.59
CA PHE A 457 -7.84 0.81 4.59
C PHE A 457 -7.54 1.41 3.22
N SER A 458 -8.59 1.68 2.45
CA SER A 458 -8.50 2.03 1.03
C SER A 458 -7.79 3.36 0.79
N PHE A 459 -7.89 4.34 1.70
CA PHE A 459 -7.17 5.59 1.58
C PHE A 459 -5.68 5.36 1.90
N THR A 460 -5.41 4.75 3.05
CA THR A 460 -4.05 4.43 3.51
C THR A 460 -3.30 3.60 2.46
N ASN A 461 -3.93 2.60 1.86
CA ASN A 461 -3.26 1.72 0.90
C ASN A 461 -3.12 2.32 -0.52
N THR A 462 -3.97 3.28 -0.91
CA THR A 462 -3.91 3.88 -2.26
C THR A 462 -2.84 4.95 -2.38
N TYR A 463 -2.49 5.62 -1.28
CA TYR A 463 -1.63 6.81 -1.28
C TYR A 463 -0.34 6.63 -0.45
N PRO A 464 0.58 5.73 -0.86
CA PRO A 464 1.79 5.41 -0.09
C PRO A 464 2.80 6.57 -0.03
N THR A 465 2.80 7.46 -1.02
CA THR A 465 3.76 8.57 -1.11
C THR A 465 3.29 9.84 -0.42
N THR A 466 2.01 9.94 -0.09
CA THR A 466 1.43 11.15 0.48
C THR A 466 2.02 11.43 1.85
N LYS A 467 2.38 12.70 2.10
CA LYS A 467 2.82 13.14 3.42
C LYS A 467 1.62 13.36 4.34
N LEU A 468 1.58 12.64 5.45
CA LEU A 468 0.50 12.71 6.44
C LEU A 468 1.04 13.25 7.78
N PRO A 469 0.24 14.05 8.52
CA PRO A 469 0.54 14.47 9.88
C PRO A 469 0.29 13.33 10.89
N TYR A 470 1.31 13.05 11.71
CA TYR A 470 1.24 12.11 12.83
C TYR A 470 1.44 12.85 14.14
N ARG A 471 0.45 12.78 15.02
CA ARG A 471 0.51 13.28 16.39
C ARG A 471 1.06 12.21 17.31
N VAL A 472 2.03 12.56 18.15
CA VAL A 472 2.64 11.69 19.16
C VAL A 472 2.41 12.28 20.52
N VAL A 473 2.00 11.45 21.47
CA VAL A 473 1.82 11.82 22.87
C VAL A 473 2.48 10.78 23.75
N ILE A 474 3.44 11.21 24.57
CA ILE A 474 4.23 10.35 25.45
C ILE A 474 3.71 10.48 26.87
N PHE A 475 3.43 9.35 27.51
CA PHE A 475 2.90 9.29 28.86
C PHE A 475 3.99 8.79 29.83
N PRO A 476 4.71 9.70 30.51
CA PRO A 476 5.65 9.32 31.55
C PRO A 476 4.92 8.93 32.83
N SER A 477 5.57 8.12 33.67
CA SER A 477 4.96 7.68 34.92
C SER A 477 4.90 8.78 35.98
N ARG A 478 3.73 8.93 36.61
CA ARG A 478 3.51 9.92 37.68
C ARG A 478 4.11 9.51 39.03
N LYS A 479 4.47 8.23 39.19
CA LYS A 479 4.80 7.65 40.50
C LYS A 479 6.19 8.04 41.04
N TYR A 480 7.11 8.52 40.19
CA TYR A 480 8.52 8.71 40.56
C TYR A 480 9.02 10.16 40.37
N GLY A 481 8.11 11.14 40.33
CA GLY A 481 8.43 12.57 40.52
C GLY A 481 9.13 13.30 39.36
N SER A 482 9.70 12.60 38.36
CA SER A 482 10.29 13.23 37.17
C SER A 482 9.50 12.89 35.89
N TYR A 483 8.71 13.85 35.41
CA TYR A 483 7.94 13.74 34.17
C TYR A 483 8.81 13.83 32.91
N HIS A 484 9.95 14.51 33.04
CA HIS A 484 10.84 14.81 31.94
C HIS A 484 12.20 14.17 32.18
N THR A 485 12.86 13.82 31.07
CA THR A 485 14.27 13.46 31.04
C THR A 485 15.10 14.66 30.56
N SER A 486 16.32 14.79 31.07
CA SER A 486 17.28 15.78 30.55
C SER A 486 17.93 15.33 29.24
N SER A 487 17.80 14.05 28.90
CA SER A 487 18.40 13.46 27.70
C SER A 487 17.68 13.86 26.43
N ASN A 488 18.38 13.78 25.29
CA ASN A 488 17.78 13.98 23.99
C ASN A 488 17.02 12.71 23.58
N VAL A 489 15.68 12.80 23.56
CA VAL A 489 14.79 11.68 23.22
C VAL A 489 14.56 11.62 21.72
N TRP A 490 14.46 10.41 21.18
CA TRP A 490 14.14 10.14 19.79
C TRP A 490 13.16 8.96 19.67
N ILE A 491 12.44 8.92 18.56
CA ILE A 491 11.57 7.80 18.18
C ILE A 491 11.83 7.35 16.75
N ILE A 492 11.64 6.05 16.49
CA ILE A 492 11.57 5.46 15.14
C ILE A 492 10.23 4.73 15.06
N ILE A 493 9.49 4.93 13.98
CA ILE A 493 8.17 4.34 13.81
C ILE A 493 8.16 3.52 12.53
N SER A 494 7.65 2.32 12.65
CA SER A 494 7.56 1.37 11.54
C SER A 494 6.08 1.03 11.34
N GLY A 495 5.69 0.96 10.07
CA GLY A 495 4.36 0.53 9.67
C GLY A 495 4.42 -0.34 8.42
N THR A 496 3.25 -0.77 7.96
CA THR A 496 3.14 -1.73 6.84
C THR A 496 3.70 -1.24 5.51
N MET A 497 3.90 0.07 5.35
CA MET A 497 4.40 0.65 4.09
C MET A 497 5.80 1.25 4.20
N ASN A 498 6.10 1.93 5.30
CA ASN A 498 7.33 2.69 5.45
C ASN A 498 7.80 2.71 6.92
N GLU A 499 9.07 3.05 7.11
CA GLU A 499 9.69 3.30 8.41
C GLU A 499 10.27 4.73 8.44
N THR A 500 10.22 5.38 9.60
CA THR A 500 10.82 6.70 9.80
C THR A 500 12.31 6.57 10.07
N GLN A 501 13.07 7.63 9.78
CA GLN A 501 14.36 7.80 10.46
C GLN A 501 14.15 8.18 11.94
N ARG A 502 15.25 8.38 12.68
CA ARG A 502 15.18 8.90 14.05
C ARG A 502 14.52 10.28 14.05
N VAL A 503 13.29 10.36 14.56
CA VAL A 503 12.55 11.59 14.76
C VAL A 503 12.90 12.12 16.16
N PRO A 504 13.54 13.30 16.27
CA PRO A 504 13.85 13.88 17.57
C PRO A 504 12.56 14.35 18.26
N VAL A 505 12.41 14.04 19.54
CA VAL A 505 11.31 14.55 20.37
C VAL A 505 11.70 15.94 20.87
N PRO A 506 10.87 16.98 20.66
CA PRO A 506 11.16 18.33 21.15
C PRO A 506 11.39 18.37 22.67
N LYS A 507 12.47 19.02 23.11
CA LYS A 507 12.82 19.11 24.53
C LYS A 507 11.70 19.77 25.33
N GLY A 508 11.36 19.18 26.47
CA GLY A 508 10.32 19.70 27.37
C GLY A 508 8.88 19.48 26.88
N SER A 509 8.68 18.94 25.67
CA SER A 509 7.35 18.55 25.19
C SER A 509 7.14 17.04 25.30
N LEU A 510 5.93 16.65 25.68
CA LEU A 510 5.45 15.27 25.64
C LEU A 510 4.46 15.04 24.49
N GLU A 511 4.09 16.10 23.77
CA GLU A 511 3.19 16.06 22.62
C GLU A 511 3.79 16.84 21.45
N PHE A 512 3.77 16.25 20.25
CA PHE A 512 4.18 16.93 19.04
C PHE A 512 3.56 16.30 17.80
N ILE A 513 3.54 17.05 16.70
CA ILE A 513 3.08 16.59 15.39
C ILE A 513 4.27 16.65 14.42
N PHE A 514 4.48 15.59 13.66
CA PHE A 514 5.43 15.58 12.56
C PHE A 514 4.78 15.08 11.27
N HIS A 515 5.33 15.52 10.14
CA HIS A 515 4.85 15.11 8.82
C HIS A 515 5.81 14.11 8.21
N TYR A 516 5.29 12.99 7.74
CA TYR A 516 6.09 11.96 7.07
C TYR A 516 5.31 11.30 5.94
N LYS A 517 6.01 10.58 5.06
CA LYS A 517 5.33 9.73 4.07
C LYS A 517 4.39 8.75 4.77
N ASN A 518 3.36 8.32 4.08
CA ASN A 518 2.37 7.40 4.64
C ASN A 518 3.04 6.12 5.18
N LEU A 519 2.94 5.88 6.48
CA LEU A 519 3.55 4.75 7.17
C LEU A 519 2.70 3.47 7.02
N GLY A 520 1.47 3.59 6.51
CA GLY A 520 0.52 2.49 6.47
C GLY A 520 -0.14 2.28 7.84
N LEU A 521 -0.40 1.01 8.17
CA LEU A 521 -0.82 0.63 9.51
C LEU A 521 0.43 0.56 10.41
N LEU A 522 0.39 1.25 11.55
CA LEU A 522 1.55 1.30 12.44
C LEU A 522 1.73 -0.04 13.15
N THR A 523 2.96 -0.57 13.16
CA THR A 523 3.29 -1.88 13.72
C THR A 523 4.12 -1.74 15.00
N THR A 524 5.20 -0.97 14.94
CA THR A 524 6.13 -0.82 16.06
C THR A 524 6.65 0.60 16.21
N MET A 525 7.11 0.91 17.42
CA MET A 525 7.79 2.15 17.75
C MET A 525 9.01 1.83 18.59
N ARG A 526 10.20 2.29 18.17
CA ARG A 526 11.34 2.37 19.06
C ARG A 526 11.39 3.74 19.70
N ILE A 527 11.57 3.77 21.02
CA ILE A 527 11.79 4.99 21.78
C ILE A 527 13.12 4.88 22.51
N GLY A 528 13.94 5.92 22.46
CA GLY A 528 15.23 5.94 23.13
C GLY A 528 15.74 7.34 23.43
N HIS A 529 16.84 7.40 24.15
CA HIS A 529 17.52 8.66 24.46
C HIS A 529 19.04 8.47 24.52
N ASP A 530 19.78 9.57 24.44
CA ASP A 530 21.25 9.55 24.41
C ASP A 530 21.93 9.43 25.79
N ASN A 531 21.15 9.19 26.85
CA ASN A 531 21.61 9.12 28.25
C ASN A 531 22.39 10.38 28.73
N SER A 532 22.18 11.53 28.08
CA SER A 532 22.83 12.78 28.48
C SER A 532 22.10 13.49 29.64
N GLY A 533 22.85 14.37 30.33
CA GLY A 533 22.35 15.21 31.41
C GLY A 533 22.18 14.50 32.77
N PRO A 534 21.88 15.27 33.83
CA PRO A 534 21.88 14.78 35.21
C PRO A 534 20.66 13.91 35.56
N SER A 535 19.57 14.00 34.80
CA SER A 535 18.31 13.28 35.02
C SER A 535 17.94 12.45 33.78
N HIS A 536 18.84 11.55 33.40
CA HIS A 536 18.70 10.70 32.20
C HIS A 536 17.79 9.48 32.41
N LYS A 537 17.39 9.17 33.66
CA LYS A 537 16.52 8.02 33.99
C LYS A 537 15.06 8.37 33.76
N TRP A 538 14.40 7.65 32.86
CA TRP A 538 13.05 7.99 32.40
C TRP A 538 12.12 6.78 32.39
N LEU A 539 10.99 6.86 33.08
CA LEU A 539 9.98 5.81 33.09
C LEU A 539 8.80 6.21 32.20
N VAL A 540 8.66 5.52 31.06
CA VAL A 540 7.56 5.74 30.11
C VAL A 540 6.51 4.66 30.33
N GLU A 541 5.26 5.06 30.59
CA GLU A 541 4.15 4.11 30.73
C GLU A 541 3.70 3.62 29.35
N HIS A 542 3.42 4.55 28.44
CA HIS A 542 3.05 4.24 27.06
C HIS A 542 3.21 5.48 26.16
N VAL A 543 3.15 5.26 24.85
CA VAL A 543 3.07 6.32 23.84
C VAL A 543 1.79 6.11 23.03
N VAL A 544 1.10 7.19 22.69
CA VAL A 544 -0.05 7.16 21.78
C VAL A 544 0.32 7.93 20.52
N MET A 545 0.10 7.31 19.36
CA MET A 545 0.28 7.96 18.07
C MET A 545 -1.03 7.94 17.29
N ARG A 546 -1.38 9.07 16.66
CA ARG A 546 -2.56 9.19 15.81
C ARG A 546 -2.21 9.79 14.45
N ASN A 547 -2.74 9.19 13.39
CA ASN A 547 -2.76 9.82 12.07
C ASN A 547 -3.85 10.90 12.07
N GLU A 548 -3.49 12.17 11.90
CA GLU A 548 -4.43 13.30 12.02
C GLU A 548 -5.35 13.45 10.79
N VAL A 549 -5.15 12.63 9.74
CA VAL A 549 -6.04 12.55 8.56
C VAL A 549 -7.05 11.40 8.71
N THR A 550 -6.57 10.17 8.92
CA THR A 550 -7.46 8.99 9.01
C THR A 550 -8.07 8.80 10.39
N GLY A 551 -7.46 9.35 11.45
CA GLY A 551 -7.87 9.16 12.83
C GLY A 551 -7.50 7.82 13.45
N HIS A 552 -6.83 6.94 12.70
CA HIS A 552 -6.27 5.72 13.26
C HIS A 552 -5.30 6.05 14.40
N THR A 553 -5.59 5.49 15.56
CA THR A 553 -4.88 5.74 16.80
C THR A 553 -4.27 4.43 17.30
N TYR A 554 -3.00 4.47 17.67
CA TYR A 554 -2.23 3.33 18.14
C TYR A 554 -1.64 3.64 19.51
N LYS A 555 -1.76 2.68 20.42
CA LYS A 555 -1.13 2.70 21.74
C LYS A 555 0.08 1.79 21.71
N PHE A 556 1.21 2.29 22.21
CA PHE A 556 2.48 1.59 22.34
C PHE A 556 2.80 1.47 23.83
N PRO A 557 2.41 0.36 24.49
CA PRO A 557 2.75 0.12 25.89
C PRO A 557 4.26 0.01 26.07
N CYS A 558 4.80 0.62 27.13
CA CYS A 558 6.22 0.50 27.51
C CYS A 558 6.35 -0.03 28.93
N GLY A 559 5.91 0.75 29.93
CA GLY A 559 5.90 0.36 31.34
C GLY A 559 7.28 0.15 31.96
N ARG A 560 8.37 0.58 31.32
CA ARG A 560 9.75 0.28 31.73
C ARG A 560 10.66 1.49 31.71
N TRP A 561 11.75 1.40 32.48
CA TRP A 561 12.74 2.47 32.57
C TRP A 561 13.62 2.50 31.32
N LEU A 562 14.04 3.70 30.95
CA LEU A 562 15.06 4.00 29.97
C LEU A 562 16.19 4.77 30.70
N GLY A 563 17.40 4.26 30.66
CA GLY A 563 18.59 4.90 31.22
C GLY A 563 19.55 3.91 31.86
N LYS A 564 20.84 4.25 31.86
CA LYS A 564 21.87 3.44 32.55
C LYS A 564 21.69 3.48 34.07
N GLY A 565 21.97 2.37 34.75
CA GLY A 565 21.86 2.21 36.20
C GLY A 565 20.42 2.09 36.71
N VAL A 566 19.47 1.77 35.84
CA VAL A 566 18.07 1.42 36.18
C VAL A 566 17.61 0.26 35.32
N ASP A 567 16.75 -0.58 35.89
CA ASP A 567 16.18 -1.73 35.17
C ASP A 567 17.29 -2.61 34.53
N ASP A 568 17.22 -2.92 33.24
CA ASP A 568 18.19 -3.72 32.48
C ASP A 568 19.27 -2.88 31.77
N ASP A 569 19.51 -1.65 32.24
CA ASP A 569 20.44 -0.65 31.69
C ASP A 569 20.12 -0.19 30.24
N SER A 570 18.91 -0.47 29.74
CA SER A 570 18.50 -0.10 28.39
C SER A 570 18.28 1.40 28.22
N THR A 571 18.80 1.99 27.15
CA THR A 571 18.56 3.40 26.76
C THR A 571 17.61 3.55 25.58
N GLU A 572 17.21 2.43 24.97
CA GLU A 572 16.17 2.34 23.94
C GLU A 572 15.25 1.13 24.20
N ARG A 573 14.01 1.17 23.70
CA ARG A 573 13.06 0.04 23.76
C ARG A 573 12.21 -0.03 22.51
N LEU A 574 11.98 -1.25 22.02
CA LEU A 574 11.01 -1.56 20.98
C LEU A 574 9.63 -1.78 21.61
N LEU A 575 8.64 -1.06 21.13
CA LEU A 575 7.25 -1.13 21.57
C LEU A 575 6.38 -1.64 20.43
N VAL A 576 5.49 -2.59 20.71
CA VAL A 576 4.53 -3.10 19.74
C VAL A 576 3.24 -2.28 19.80
N GLY A 577 2.75 -1.85 18.64
CA GLY A 577 1.56 -1.02 18.51
C GLY A 577 0.27 -1.81 18.60
N GLN A 578 -0.67 -1.32 19.40
CA GLN A 578 -2.04 -1.84 19.50
C GLN A 578 -3.00 -0.80 18.94
N ARG A 579 -3.77 -1.16 17.91
CA ARG A 579 -4.76 -0.25 17.32
C ARG A 579 -5.93 -0.05 18.28
N VAL A 580 -6.22 1.20 18.62
CA VAL A 580 -7.35 1.58 19.46
C VAL A 580 -8.59 1.69 18.58
N LEU A 581 -9.63 0.91 18.88
CA LEU A 581 -10.91 0.97 18.17
C LEU A 581 -11.75 2.13 18.71
N THR A 582 -11.98 3.14 17.89
CA THR A 582 -12.81 4.30 18.21
C THR A 582 -14.29 3.98 17.96
N ASN A 583 -14.86 3.00 18.67
CA ASN A 583 -16.29 2.73 18.60
C ASN A 583 -17.04 3.51 19.69
N SER A 584 -18.02 4.30 19.23
CA SER A 584 -19.17 4.82 19.97
C SER A 584 -18.98 6.12 20.76
N LYS A 585 -19.76 7.13 20.36
CA LYS A 585 -20.09 8.34 21.11
C LYS A 585 -20.54 7.96 22.53
N ASN A 586 -19.98 8.62 23.54
CA ASN A 586 -20.33 8.54 24.98
C ASN A 586 -19.76 7.38 25.81
N THR A 587 -18.63 6.80 25.45
CA THR A 587 -17.84 6.05 26.43
C THR A 587 -16.55 6.83 26.64
N GLU A 588 -16.33 7.33 27.85
CA GLU A 588 -14.98 7.47 28.36
C GLU A 588 -14.23 6.21 27.93
N MET A 589 -13.16 6.33 27.12
CA MET A 589 -12.18 5.25 26.93
C MET A 589 -12.06 4.56 28.27
N PRO A 590 -12.39 3.25 28.39
CA PRO A 590 -12.88 2.66 29.62
C PRO A 590 -12.10 3.26 30.77
N THR A 591 -12.76 4.15 31.51
CA THR A 591 -12.25 4.61 32.80
C THR A 591 -11.80 3.34 33.45
N VAL A 592 -10.49 3.28 33.64
CA VAL A 592 -9.76 2.30 34.43
C VAL A 592 -10.76 1.76 35.43
N THR A 593 -11.27 0.54 35.21
CA THR A 593 -11.86 -0.18 36.31
C THR A 593 -10.81 -0.06 37.40
N ASN A 594 -11.20 0.46 38.56
CA ASN A 594 -10.36 0.61 39.74
C ASN A 594 -9.89 -0.76 40.26
N GLN A 595 -9.47 -1.66 39.38
CA GLN A 595 -8.41 -2.59 39.66
C GLN A 595 -7.13 -1.78 39.61
N THR A 596 -6.62 -1.49 40.80
CA THR A 596 -5.21 -1.17 41.03
C THR A 596 -4.38 -1.87 39.94
N PRO A 597 -3.62 -1.14 39.11
CA PRO A 597 -2.80 -1.79 38.09
C PRO A 597 -2.00 -2.88 38.78
N PRO A 598 -1.86 -4.09 38.20
CA PRO A 598 -0.98 -5.10 38.79
C PRO A 598 0.34 -4.38 39.05
N ARG A 599 0.85 -4.48 40.29
CA ARG A 599 2.03 -3.73 40.75
C ARG A 599 3.22 -4.03 39.84
N THR A 600 3.36 -3.32 38.72
CA THR A 600 4.58 -3.25 37.94
C THR A 600 5.40 -2.12 38.55
N ARG A 601 5.91 -2.41 39.76
CA ARG A 601 7.09 -1.73 40.28
C ARG A 601 8.23 -1.99 39.30
N SER A 602 9.15 -1.04 39.16
CA SER A 602 10.47 -1.22 38.55
C SER A 602 11.00 -2.63 38.87
N PRO A 603 11.59 -3.38 37.93
CA PRO A 603 11.96 -4.77 38.18
C PRO A 603 13.16 -4.83 39.12
N SER A 604 12.86 -4.69 40.40
CA SER A 604 13.46 -5.53 41.40
C SER A 604 12.83 -6.89 41.14
N ILE A 605 13.65 -7.89 40.77
CA ILE A 605 13.31 -9.31 40.67
C ILE A 605 11.97 -9.60 41.35
N GLN A 606 10.93 -9.82 40.55
CA GLN A 606 9.63 -10.24 41.06
C GLN A 606 9.89 -11.48 41.93
N ARG A 607 9.38 -11.48 43.17
CA ARG A 607 8.84 -12.73 43.70
C ARG A 607 7.64 -13.03 42.80
N GLN A 608 7.88 -13.72 41.68
CA GLN A 608 6.80 -14.20 40.83
C GLN A 608 5.95 -15.12 41.70
N ASP A 609 4.64 -14.85 41.76
CA ASP A 609 3.69 -15.92 42.05
C ASP A 609 4.02 -17.01 41.04
N THR A 610 4.50 -18.16 41.52
CA THR A 610 5.02 -19.23 40.66
C THR A 610 3.90 -19.72 39.77
N VAL A 611 3.89 -19.25 38.51
CA VAL A 611 2.95 -19.72 37.50
C VAL A 611 3.18 -21.23 37.36
N PRO A 612 2.15 -22.07 37.53
CA PRO A 612 2.31 -23.51 37.41
C PRO A 612 2.91 -23.88 36.05
N THR A 613 3.80 -24.87 36.03
CA THR A 613 4.45 -25.33 34.80
C THR A 613 3.42 -25.75 33.74
N SER A 614 2.29 -26.34 34.15
CA SER A 614 1.19 -26.70 33.25
C SER A 614 0.57 -25.51 32.51
N GLU A 615 0.45 -24.36 33.18
CA GLU A 615 -0.07 -23.13 32.56
C GLU A 615 0.93 -22.57 31.54
N LEU A 616 2.24 -22.61 31.85
CA LEU A 616 3.29 -22.22 30.90
C LEU A 616 3.32 -23.13 29.66
N GLN A 617 3.12 -24.44 29.84
CA GLN A 617 3.03 -25.38 28.72
C GLN A 617 1.83 -25.06 27.80
N HIS A 618 0.66 -24.75 28.38
CA HIS A 618 -0.52 -24.37 27.62
C HIS A 618 -0.34 -23.04 26.89
N GLN A 619 0.22 -22.02 27.56
CA GLN A 619 0.53 -20.73 26.94
C GLN A 619 1.50 -20.89 25.77
N LEU A 620 2.58 -21.65 25.95
CA LEU A 620 3.57 -21.88 24.90
C LEU A 620 2.94 -22.61 23.70
N GLY A 621 2.13 -23.64 23.95
CA GLY A 621 1.41 -24.35 22.91
C GLY A 621 0.46 -23.44 22.12
N ASN A 622 -0.23 -22.52 22.80
CA ASN A 622 -1.08 -21.53 22.13
C ASN A 622 -0.28 -20.54 21.28
N CYS A 623 0.83 -19.99 21.79
CA CYS A 623 1.70 -19.09 21.03
C CYS A 623 2.18 -19.75 19.73
N VAL A 624 2.71 -20.98 19.82
CA VAL A 624 3.18 -21.73 18.65
C VAL A 624 2.03 -22.00 17.68
N ASN A 625 0.90 -22.52 18.16
CA ASN A 625 -0.24 -22.83 17.32
C ASN A 625 -0.74 -21.60 16.54
N VAL A 626 -0.79 -20.43 17.16
CA VAL A 626 -1.20 -19.19 16.49
C VAL A 626 -0.17 -18.75 15.45
N ILE A 627 1.13 -18.88 15.72
CA ILE A 627 2.19 -18.57 14.75
C ILE A 627 2.15 -19.52 13.55
N VAL A 628 2.00 -20.83 13.79
CA VAL A 628 1.86 -21.84 12.74
C VAL A 628 0.63 -21.57 11.89
N LYS A 629 -0.52 -21.31 12.52
CA LYS A 629 -1.75 -20.89 11.81
C LYS A 629 -1.52 -19.65 10.96
N TRP A 630 -0.79 -18.65 11.48
CA TRP A 630 -0.44 -17.45 10.74
C TRP A 630 0.49 -17.76 9.55
N HIS A 631 1.47 -18.66 9.71
CA HIS A 631 2.42 -19.01 8.66
C HIS A 631 1.73 -19.63 7.44
N TYR A 632 0.75 -20.51 7.68
CA TYR A 632 -0.06 -21.15 6.64
C TYR A 632 -1.19 -20.27 6.09
N LYS A 633 -1.37 -19.03 6.60
CA LYS A 633 -2.25 -18.06 5.92
C LYS A 633 -1.67 -17.69 4.56
N PRO A 634 -2.53 -17.45 3.54
CA PRO A 634 -2.09 -16.92 2.25
C PRO A 634 -1.23 -15.67 2.44
N SER A 635 -0.17 -15.52 1.65
CA SER A 635 0.81 -14.42 1.84
C SER A 635 0.23 -12.99 1.78
N ARG A 636 -1.00 -12.85 1.29
CA ARG A 636 -1.73 -11.57 1.17
C ARG A 636 -2.48 -11.20 2.46
N ASP A 637 -2.81 -12.18 3.30
CA ASP A 637 -3.47 -11.98 4.60
C ASP A 637 -2.45 -11.96 5.76
N ARG A 638 -1.18 -12.18 5.44
CA ARG A 638 -0.05 -12.11 6.37
C ARG A 638 0.37 -10.65 6.53
N ASP A 639 -0.32 -9.93 7.41
CA ASP A 639 0.17 -8.63 7.87
C ASP A 639 1.41 -8.83 8.75
N VAL A 640 2.51 -8.20 8.37
CA VAL A 640 3.80 -8.24 9.09
C VAL A 640 3.63 -7.69 10.51
N GLY A 641 2.76 -6.69 10.71
CA GLY A 641 2.44 -6.16 12.04
C GLY A 641 1.77 -7.19 12.95
N THR A 642 1.01 -8.12 12.37
CA THR A 642 0.41 -9.22 13.13
C THR A 642 1.47 -10.18 13.64
N LEU A 643 2.45 -10.57 12.80
CA LEU A 643 3.54 -11.45 13.24
C LEU A 643 4.37 -10.81 14.34
N THR A 644 4.70 -9.52 14.20
CA THR A 644 5.43 -8.77 15.22
C THR A 644 4.70 -8.80 16.56
N ASN A 645 3.37 -8.69 16.56
CA ASN A 645 2.58 -8.82 17.79
C ASN A 645 2.52 -10.27 18.32
N LEU A 646 2.45 -11.28 17.45
CA LEU A 646 2.50 -12.69 17.85
C LEU A 646 3.84 -13.10 18.47
N LEU A 647 4.94 -12.48 18.03
CA LEU A 647 6.28 -12.73 18.57
C LEU A 647 6.55 -11.88 19.81
N CYS A 648 6.40 -10.56 19.70
CA CYS A 648 6.88 -9.57 20.67
C CYS A 648 5.78 -8.85 21.46
N GLY A 649 4.50 -9.16 21.21
CA GLY A 649 3.37 -8.59 21.94
C GLY A 649 3.31 -9.06 23.41
N ASP A 650 2.33 -8.56 24.15
CA ASP A 650 2.18 -8.83 25.60
C ASP A 650 1.98 -10.32 25.95
N ASP A 651 1.32 -11.05 25.06
CA ASP A 651 1.12 -12.50 25.12
C ASP A 651 1.87 -13.23 23.98
N GLY A 652 2.93 -12.60 23.47
CA GLY A 652 3.73 -13.13 22.38
C GLY A 652 4.68 -14.25 22.81
N LEU A 653 5.19 -14.99 21.82
CA LEU A 653 6.13 -16.10 22.03
C LEU A 653 7.37 -15.70 22.84
N VAL A 654 7.94 -14.51 22.61
CA VAL A 654 9.14 -14.04 23.32
C VAL A 654 8.89 -13.94 24.82
N LYS A 655 7.78 -13.31 25.24
CA LYS A 655 7.42 -13.18 26.66
C LYS A 655 7.04 -14.51 27.29
N CYS A 656 6.43 -15.42 26.53
CA CYS A 656 6.17 -16.77 26.99
C CYS A 656 7.49 -17.54 27.24
N LEU A 657 8.42 -17.49 26.30
CA LEU A 657 9.75 -18.10 26.44
C LEU A 657 10.55 -17.47 27.57
N GLU A 658 10.46 -16.15 27.79
CA GLU A 658 11.06 -15.48 28.94
C GLU A 658 10.60 -16.14 30.26
N ARG A 659 9.29 -16.35 30.44
CA ARG A 659 8.73 -17.03 31.62
C ARG A 659 9.22 -18.48 31.74
N VAL A 660 9.34 -19.19 30.63
CA VAL A 660 9.88 -20.56 30.58
C VAL A 660 11.35 -20.59 31.03
N PHE A 661 12.18 -19.67 30.55
CA PHE A 661 13.59 -19.53 30.96
C PHE A 661 13.75 -18.97 32.39
N LEU A 662 12.76 -18.26 32.94
CA LEU A 662 12.78 -17.86 34.35
C LEU A 662 12.36 -19.00 35.30
N CYS A 663 11.63 -20.01 34.80
CA CYS A 663 11.16 -21.13 35.60
C CYS A 663 12.33 -21.95 36.17
N GLY A 664 12.52 -21.90 37.49
CA GLY A 664 13.63 -22.55 38.18
C GLY A 664 14.99 -21.88 37.94
N PHE A 665 15.02 -20.63 37.48
CA PHE A 665 16.26 -19.87 37.34
C PHE A 665 16.78 -19.44 38.72
N ARG A 666 17.99 -19.89 39.08
CA ARG A 666 18.63 -19.57 40.36
C ARG A 666 19.15 -18.15 40.35
N SER A 667 18.28 -17.19 40.65
CA SER A 667 18.66 -15.79 40.83
C SER A 667 19.47 -15.63 42.13
N THR A 668 20.75 -16.01 42.10
CA THR A 668 21.67 -15.76 43.20
C THR A 668 22.19 -14.33 43.08
N ARG A 669 21.91 -13.49 44.09
CA ARG A 669 22.56 -12.18 44.24
C ARG A 669 24.01 -12.38 44.68
N PHE A 670 24.89 -12.82 43.79
CA PHE A 670 26.32 -12.69 44.04
C PHE A 670 26.68 -11.20 43.96
N PHE A 671 27.11 -10.62 45.08
CA PHE A 671 27.54 -9.22 45.20
C PHE A 671 26.49 -8.13 44.90
N GLY A 672 25.20 -8.44 45.08
CA GLY A 672 24.13 -7.43 45.01
C GLY A 672 23.72 -7.00 43.59
N LYS A 673 24.20 -7.66 42.53
CA LYS A 673 23.71 -7.47 41.16
C LYS A 673 22.60 -8.48 40.83
N ASN A 674 21.56 -8.02 40.14
CA ASN A 674 20.50 -8.89 39.63
C ASN A 674 21.02 -9.69 38.43
N LEU A 675 20.88 -11.02 38.46
CA LEU A 675 21.15 -11.89 37.31
C LEU A 675 19.95 -11.89 36.37
N TYR A 676 20.21 -11.66 35.08
CA TYR A 676 19.23 -11.69 34.00
C TYR A 676 19.39 -12.97 33.18
N ILE A 677 18.36 -13.34 32.43
CA ILE A 677 18.40 -14.46 31.48
C ILE A 677 19.56 -14.28 30.49
N TRP A 678 19.79 -13.06 30.01
CA TRP A 678 20.90 -12.75 29.11
C TRP A 678 22.28 -13.13 29.67
N ASP A 679 22.48 -13.04 30.99
CA ASP A 679 23.75 -13.43 31.63
C ASP A 679 23.99 -14.95 31.51
N TYR A 680 22.91 -15.75 31.52
CA TYR A 680 23.00 -17.19 31.26
C TYR A 680 23.41 -17.47 29.81
N PHE A 681 22.79 -16.82 28.82
CA PHE A 681 23.18 -16.97 27.40
C PHE A 681 24.64 -16.53 27.16
N THR A 682 25.09 -15.48 27.84
CA THR A 682 26.50 -15.05 27.77
C THR A 682 27.45 -16.12 28.30
N LYS A 683 27.14 -16.75 29.44
CA LYS A 683 27.96 -17.85 29.98
C LYS A 683 27.92 -19.12 29.12
N ILE A 684 26.80 -19.40 28.47
CA ILE A 684 26.69 -20.49 27.48
C ILE A 684 27.62 -20.23 26.29
N LYS A 685 27.65 -18.98 25.78
CA LYS A 685 28.58 -18.58 24.72
C LYS A 685 30.02 -18.89 25.09
N GLU A 686 30.45 -18.47 26.29
CA GLU A 686 31.80 -18.74 26.81
C GLU A 686 32.11 -20.25 26.86
N GLN A 687 31.15 -21.08 27.28
CA GLN A 687 31.34 -22.54 27.28
C GLN A 687 31.46 -23.13 25.87
N PHE A 688 30.63 -22.67 24.93
CA PHE A 688 30.69 -23.14 23.54
C PHE A 688 32.00 -22.73 22.86
N GLU A 689 32.53 -21.55 23.16
CA GLU A 689 33.87 -21.13 22.71
C GLU A 689 34.97 -22.07 23.22
N VAL A 690 34.91 -22.46 24.50
CA VAL A 690 35.85 -23.44 25.09
C VAL A 690 35.74 -24.80 24.39
N TYR A 691 34.52 -25.27 24.10
CA TYR A 691 34.32 -26.54 23.38
C TYR A 691 34.87 -26.49 21.95
N LEU A 692 34.69 -25.37 21.25
CA LEU A 692 35.23 -25.16 19.91
C LEU A 692 36.77 -25.12 19.90
N GLN A 693 37.39 -24.46 20.89
CA GLN A 693 38.85 -24.44 21.04
C GLN A 693 39.42 -25.84 21.29
N HIS A 694 38.75 -26.62 22.15
CA HIS A 694 39.16 -27.99 22.44
C HIS A 694 39.02 -28.92 21.23
N GLU A 695 37.97 -28.75 20.41
CA GLU A 695 37.82 -29.47 19.14
C GLU A 695 38.94 -29.13 18.16
N GLN A 696 39.30 -27.85 18.03
CA GLN A 696 40.39 -27.41 17.16
C GLN A 696 41.75 -27.97 17.60
N GLN A 697 42.00 -28.03 18.91
CA GLN A 697 43.22 -28.65 19.46
C GLN A 697 43.27 -30.16 19.24
N GLN A 698 42.13 -30.86 19.35
CA GLN A 698 42.05 -32.30 19.08
C GLN A 698 42.28 -32.62 17.60
N GLN A 699 41.74 -31.82 16.68
CA GLN A 699 41.97 -31.98 15.23
C GLN A 699 43.44 -31.76 14.87
N LEU A 700 44.11 -30.79 15.51
CA LEU A 700 45.53 -30.54 15.30
C LEU A 700 46.40 -31.71 15.80
N HIS A 701 46.07 -32.29 16.95
CA HIS A 701 46.78 -33.48 17.47
C HIS A 701 46.55 -34.72 16.60
N GLN A 702 45.32 -34.95 16.12
CA GLN A 702 45.04 -36.07 15.20
C GLN A 702 45.82 -35.96 13.88
N GLN A 703 45.98 -34.76 13.32
CA GLN A 703 46.79 -34.55 12.11
C GLN A 703 48.29 -34.80 12.33
N LEU A 704 48.80 -34.58 13.54
CA LEU A 704 50.19 -34.86 13.91
C LEU A 704 50.42 -36.36 14.16
N ASP A 705 49.45 -37.06 14.76
CA ASP A 705 49.51 -38.51 15.00
C ASP A 705 49.33 -39.34 13.70
N ASP A 706 48.41 -38.93 12.80
CA ASP A 706 48.20 -39.58 11.50
C ASP A 706 49.42 -39.42 10.56
N SER A 707 50.26 -38.41 10.78
CA SER A 707 51.53 -38.24 10.08
C SER A 707 52.65 -39.15 10.62
N ALA A 708 52.47 -39.73 11.80
CA ALA A 708 53.43 -40.61 12.47
C ALA A 708 53.08 -42.11 12.37
N SER A 709 51.82 -42.47 12.12
CA SER A 709 51.37 -43.86 11.98
C SER A 709 50.80 -44.18 10.60
N SER A 710 51.67 -44.30 9.59
CA SER A 710 51.32 -44.98 8.33
C SER A 710 51.68 -46.47 8.41
N MET A 711 50.82 -47.28 9.02
CA MET A 711 50.57 -48.69 8.65
C MET A 711 49.61 -49.30 9.68
N ASP A 712 48.59 -49.98 9.16
CA ASP A 712 47.57 -50.78 9.87
C ASP A 712 46.53 -50.06 10.75
N SER A 713 45.36 -49.82 10.16
CA SER A 713 44.09 -50.35 10.71
C SER A 713 42.91 -50.14 9.74
N SER A 714 42.67 -51.12 8.87
CA SER A 714 41.32 -51.42 8.40
C SER A 714 40.52 -52.04 9.55
N PHE A 715 39.23 -51.69 9.69
CA PHE A 715 38.23 -52.08 10.71
C PHE A 715 38.00 -51.08 11.88
N SER A 716 37.17 -50.04 11.64
CA SER A 716 36.26 -49.50 12.68
C SER A 716 35.03 -48.80 12.06
N ASP A 717 34.04 -49.57 11.61
CA ASP A 717 32.82 -49.08 10.97
C ASP A 717 31.75 -48.55 11.97
N GLY A 718 32.20 -47.94 13.08
CA GLY A 718 31.35 -47.43 14.16
C GLY A 718 31.60 -45.97 14.56
N SER A 719 32.61 -45.31 13.98
CA SER A 719 33.01 -43.93 14.34
C SER A 719 32.33 -42.84 13.48
N GLY A 720 31.73 -43.21 12.34
CA GLY A 720 31.13 -42.28 11.38
C GLY A 720 29.86 -41.57 11.87
N ALA A 721 29.00 -42.24 12.65
CA ALA A 721 27.78 -41.63 13.20
C ALA A 721 28.09 -40.61 14.31
N ASN A 722 29.06 -40.92 15.17
CA ASN A 722 29.51 -40.01 16.24
C ASN A 722 30.29 -38.81 15.69
N SER A 723 30.98 -38.94 14.55
CA SER A 723 31.71 -37.83 13.92
C SER A 723 30.77 -36.85 13.21
N LEU A 724 29.71 -37.33 12.55
CA LEU A 724 28.67 -36.48 11.95
C LEU A 724 27.91 -35.70 13.01
N GLN A 725 27.45 -36.37 14.08
CA GLN A 725 26.74 -35.72 15.17
C GLN A 725 27.62 -34.68 15.89
N ARG A 726 28.92 -34.95 16.04
CA ARG A 726 29.88 -33.98 16.57
C ARG A 726 30.02 -32.76 15.65
N ARG A 727 30.15 -32.96 14.33
CA ARG A 727 30.24 -31.86 13.35
C ARG A 727 29.00 -30.97 13.35
N GLU A 728 27.81 -31.56 13.46
CA GLU A 728 26.54 -30.82 13.57
C GLU A 728 26.47 -29.98 14.85
N LEU A 729 26.86 -30.55 15.99
CA LEU A 729 26.93 -29.83 17.27
C LEU A 729 27.91 -28.65 17.19
N SER A 730 29.09 -28.86 16.62
CA SER A 730 30.07 -27.79 16.45
C SER A 730 29.59 -26.69 15.50
N ALA A 731 28.79 -27.03 14.49
CA ALA A 731 28.14 -26.03 13.63
C ALA A 731 27.13 -25.18 14.41
N ILE A 732 26.30 -25.80 15.25
CA ILE A 732 25.34 -25.09 16.12
C ILE A 732 26.08 -24.15 17.09
N TRP A 733 27.19 -24.59 17.69
CA TRP A 733 28.00 -23.76 18.58
C TRP A 733 28.58 -22.54 17.88
N ARG A 734 29.19 -22.72 16.69
CA ARG A 734 29.73 -21.59 15.91
C ARG A 734 28.65 -20.58 15.57
N TYR A 735 27.49 -21.07 15.13
CA TYR A 735 26.36 -20.22 14.75
C TYR A 735 25.83 -19.43 15.96
N TYR A 736 25.66 -20.09 17.11
CA TYR A 736 25.26 -19.44 18.35
C TYR A 736 26.24 -18.36 18.79
N VAL A 737 27.55 -18.64 18.76
CA VAL A 737 28.60 -17.68 19.16
C VAL A 737 28.57 -16.46 18.23
N HIS A 738 28.49 -16.67 16.91
CA HIS A 738 28.41 -15.60 15.93
C HIS A 738 27.18 -14.71 16.15
N LEU A 739 25.99 -15.33 16.32
CA LEU A 739 24.75 -14.59 16.56
C LEU A 739 24.83 -13.75 17.84
N MET A 740 25.42 -14.27 18.91
CA MET A 740 25.62 -13.52 20.16
C MET A 740 26.59 -12.35 19.98
N ASP A 741 27.63 -12.49 19.17
CA ASP A 741 28.55 -11.40 18.85
C ASP A 741 27.89 -10.30 18.02
N GLU A 742 27.09 -10.67 17.01
CA GLU A 742 26.31 -9.70 16.21
C GLU A 742 25.33 -8.91 17.08
N ILE A 743 24.61 -9.58 17.98
CA ILE A 743 23.68 -8.93 18.92
C ILE A 743 24.41 -7.95 19.84
N ASN A 744 25.58 -8.34 20.35
CA ASN A 744 26.38 -7.46 21.21
C ASN A 744 26.97 -6.27 20.45
N ALA A 745 27.35 -6.45 19.18
CA ALA A 745 27.85 -5.39 18.32
C ALA A 745 26.75 -4.38 17.93
N ALA A 746 25.55 -4.87 17.58
CA ALA A 746 24.43 -4.02 17.17
C ALA A 746 23.76 -3.29 18.37
N GLY A 747 23.77 -3.90 19.55
CA GLY A 747 22.91 -3.53 20.67
C GLY A 747 23.55 -2.72 21.81
N SER A 748 24.46 -1.78 21.54
CA SER A 748 25.10 -1.00 22.63
C SER A 748 24.13 -0.16 23.48
N GLN A 749 22.96 0.18 22.92
CA GLN A 749 21.88 0.91 23.59
C GLN A 749 20.79 0.00 24.18
N LEU A 750 20.79 -1.28 23.76
CA LEU A 750 19.84 -2.30 24.21
C LEU A 750 20.27 -2.88 25.56
N GLY A 751 19.32 -2.89 26.49
CA GLY A 751 19.44 -3.62 27.73
C GLY A 751 19.36 -5.12 27.54
N LYS A 752 19.58 -5.85 28.63
CA LYS A 752 19.67 -7.33 28.62
C LYS A 752 18.40 -8.00 28.11
N ASP A 753 17.22 -7.46 28.41
CA ASP A 753 15.96 -8.07 27.97
C ASP A 753 15.70 -7.81 26.48
N GLY A 754 16.09 -6.63 25.99
CA GLY A 754 16.06 -6.32 24.56
C GLY A 754 16.99 -7.24 23.75
N LYS A 755 18.17 -7.56 24.30
CA LYS A 755 19.09 -8.53 23.70
C LYS A 755 18.54 -9.96 23.70
N PHE A 756 17.88 -10.38 24.78
CA PHE A 756 17.18 -11.67 24.82
C PHE A 756 16.06 -11.75 23.77
N GLN A 757 15.21 -10.72 23.70
CA GLN A 757 14.16 -10.64 22.68
C GLN A 757 14.74 -10.74 21.27
N LEU A 758 15.81 -9.99 20.97
CA LEU A 758 16.49 -10.03 19.69
C LEU A 758 17.04 -11.42 19.38
N LEU A 759 17.65 -12.08 20.36
CA LEU A 759 18.17 -13.44 20.21
C LEU A 759 17.07 -14.44 19.85
N ILE A 760 15.92 -14.41 20.54
CA ILE A 760 14.80 -15.31 20.23
C ILE A 760 14.28 -15.06 18.81
N CYS A 761 14.06 -13.80 18.43
CA CYS A 761 13.58 -13.47 17.09
C CYS A 761 14.56 -13.93 16.00
N LEU A 762 15.85 -13.64 16.14
CA LEU A 762 16.86 -14.04 15.15
C LEU A 762 17.06 -15.56 15.13
N SER A 763 17.00 -16.23 16.28
CA SER A 763 17.08 -17.70 16.35
C SER A 763 15.90 -18.37 15.66
N LEU A 764 14.72 -17.75 15.66
CA LEU A 764 13.55 -18.23 14.92
C LEU A 764 13.69 -18.01 13.41
N ARG A 765 14.16 -16.83 13.00
CA ARG A 765 14.43 -16.50 11.59
C ARG A 765 15.43 -17.49 10.96
N GLU A 766 16.40 -17.93 11.74
CA GLU A 766 17.53 -18.74 11.28
C GLU A 766 17.40 -20.22 11.65
N HIS A 767 16.22 -20.65 12.13
CA HIS A 767 15.93 -22.04 12.51
C HIS A 767 16.94 -22.63 13.53
N LEU A 768 17.46 -21.78 14.41
CA LEU A 768 18.43 -22.13 15.45
C LEU A 768 17.77 -22.49 16.78
N LEU A 769 16.61 -21.90 17.10
CA LEU A 769 16.02 -21.94 18.45
C LEU A 769 15.86 -23.37 18.98
N THR A 770 15.21 -24.23 18.22
CA THR A 770 14.96 -25.64 18.60
C THR A 770 16.28 -26.41 18.72
N ARG A 771 17.22 -26.15 17.79
CA ARG A 771 18.52 -26.83 17.70
C ARG A 771 19.46 -26.48 18.85
N MET A 772 19.38 -25.27 19.41
CA MET A 772 20.28 -24.83 20.48
C MET A 772 19.85 -25.26 21.89
N ILE A 773 18.55 -25.50 22.13
CA ILE A 773 18.00 -25.80 23.46
C ILE A 773 18.65 -27.04 24.09
N LYS A 774 18.79 -28.13 23.32
CA LYS A 774 19.38 -29.39 23.83
C LYS A 774 20.88 -29.25 24.14
N PRO A 775 21.75 -28.71 23.26
CA PRO A 775 23.13 -28.41 23.60
C PRO A 775 23.28 -27.52 24.85
N MET A 776 22.45 -26.49 24.98
CA MET A 776 22.45 -25.59 26.14
C MET A 776 22.12 -26.32 27.45
N ALA A 777 21.07 -27.15 27.43
CA ALA A 777 20.61 -27.90 28.59
C ALA A 777 21.67 -28.87 29.16
N MET A 778 22.57 -29.37 28.30
CA MET A 778 23.62 -30.32 28.67
C MET A 778 24.89 -29.67 29.24
N THR A 779 24.97 -28.33 29.26
CA THR A 779 26.15 -27.63 29.77
C THR A 779 26.19 -27.60 31.30
N LYS A 780 27.40 -27.56 31.86
CA LYS A 780 27.61 -27.38 33.31
C LYS A 780 26.97 -26.09 33.84
N ILE A 781 26.96 -25.03 33.03
CA ILE A 781 26.37 -23.73 33.39
C ILE A 781 24.88 -23.86 33.68
N THR A 782 24.13 -24.63 32.89
CA THR A 782 22.72 -24.91 33.16
C THR A 782 22.54 -25.64 34.48
N HIS A 783 23.43 -26.59 34.79
CA HIS A 783 23.39 -27.30 36.08
C HIS A 783 23.64 -26.38 37.28
N GLU A 784 24.45 -25.33 37.12
CA GLU A 784 24.79 -24.36 38.15
C GLU A 784 23.70 -23.28 38.31
N MET A 785 23.09 -22.82 37.20
CA MET A 785 22.17 -21.68 37.17
C MET A 785 20.68 -22.06 37.22
N TYR A 786 20.32 -23.33 37.10
CA TYR A 786 18.93 -23.78 37.14
C TYR A 786 18.66 -24.87 38.18
N GLU A 787 17.46 -24.84 38.75
CA GLU A 787 16.90 -25.88 39.61
C GLU A 787 16.45 -27.11 38.81
N GLU A 788 16.32 -28.26 39.49
CA GLU A 788 16.01 -29.54 38.84
C GLU A 788 14.61 -29.59 38.23
N GLU A 789 13.68 -28.82 38.78
CA GLU A 789 12.30 -28.68 38.32
C GLU A 789 12.13 -27.70 37.13
N SER A 790 13.21 -27.08 36.66
CA SER A 790 13.18 -26.17 35.51
C SER A 790 12.92 -26.90 34.19
N PHE A 791 12.47 -26.16 33.17
CA PHE A 791 12.30 -26.68 31.81
C PHE A 791 13.59 -27.22 31.19
N LEU A 792 14.75 -26.67 31.57
CA LEU A 792 16.05 -27.07 31.01
C LEU A 792 16.65 -28.29 31.72
N ARG A 793 16.28 -28.55 32.98
CA ARG A 793 16.83 -29.66 33.78
C ARG A 793 15.92 -30.89 33.81
N ARG A 794 14.60 -30.69 33.84
CA ARG A 794 13.63 -31.79 33.95
C ARG A 794 13.37 -32.43 32.59
N LYS A 795 13.70 -33.73 32.44
CA LYS A 795 13.69 -34.43 31.13
C LYS A 795 12.36 -34.32 30.38
N ASN A 796 11.23 -34.50 31.06
CA ASN A 796 9.91 -34.41 30.44
C ASN A 796 9.57 -33.00 29.93
N LEU A 797 9.93 -31.96 30.69
CA LEU A 797 9.71 -30.57 30.29
C LEU A 797 10.66 -30.13 29.17
N LEU A 798 11.90 -30.60 29.19
CA LEU A 798 12.86 -30.36 28.12
C LEU A 798 12.41 -30.98 26.80
N THR A 799 11.95 -32.24 26.84
CA THR A 799 11.40 -32.92 25.66
C THR A 799 10.16 -32.19 25.15
N PHE A 800 9.25 -31.79 26.04
CA PHE A 800 8.08 -30.99 25.66
C PHE A 800 8.48 -29.67 24.98
N LEU A 801 9.45 -28.94 25.55
CA LEU A 801 9.90 -27.65 25.02
C LEU A 801 10.48 -27.79 23.61
N ILE A 802 11.25 -28.85 23.34
CA ILE A 802 11.79 -29.12 22.01
C ILE A 802 10.67 -29.48 21.04
N GLN A 803 9.78 -30.41 21.41
CA GLN A 803 8.70 -30.89 20.55
C GLN A 803 7.67 -29.79 20.22
N ILE A 804 7.37 -28.90 21.17
CA ILE A 804 6.39 -27.83 20.92
C ILE A 804 6.96 -26.74 20.01
N LEU A 805 8.28 -26.55 19.97
CA LEU A 805 8.93 -25.54 19.12
C LEU A 805 9.29 -26.07 17.73
N GLU A 806 9.42 -27.39 17.56
CA GLU A 806 9.74 -28.06 16.29
C GLU A 806 8.89 -27.58 15.08
N PRO A 807 7.56 -27.35 15.20
CA PRO A 807 6.76 -26.82 14.08
C PRO A 807 7.18 -25.42 13.59
N LEU A 808 7.91 -24.66 14.40
CA LEU A 808 8.44 -23.36 13.99
C LEU A 808 9.66 -23.48 13.08
N ASP A 809 10.34 -24.64 13.07
CA ASP A 809 11.48 -24.86 12.18
C ASP A 809 11.04 -24.91 10.71
N ASP A 810 9.79 -25.27 10.42
CA ASP A 810 9.20 -25.23 9.07
C ASP A 810 8.65 -23.83 8.69
N CYS A 811 8.61 -22.90 9.63
CA CYS A 811 8.04 -21.57 9.42
C CYS A 811 9.11 -20.60 8.90
N HIS A 812 8.99 -20.14 7.66
CA HIS A 812 9.87 -19.10 7.13
C HIS A 812 9.48 -17.72 7.69
N ILE A 813 10.18 -17.28 8.73
CA ILE A 813 9.88 -16.05 9.47
C ILE A 813 10.65 -14.86 8.87
N VAL A 814 9.93 -13.92 8.25
CA VAL A 814 10.48 -12.63 7.81
C VAL A 814 10.21 -11.58 8.89
N LEU A 815 11.27 -11.07 9.49
CA LEU A 815 11.21 -10.05 10.54
C LEU A 815 11.30 -8.63 9.97
N GLU A 816 10.61 -7.68 10.61
CA GLU A 816 10.77 -6.27 10.33
C GLU A 816 12.18 -5.77 10.70
N ASN A 817 12.69 -4.77 9.97
CA ASN A 817 13.93 -4.08 10.31
C ASN A 817 13.90 -3.48 11.74
N SER A 818 12.70 -3.09 12.17
CA SER A 818 12.38 -2.60 13.51
C SER A 818 12.68 -3.64 14.61
N ILE A 819 12.71 -4.93 14.29
CA ILE A 819 13.06 -6.01 15.20
C ILE A 819 14.54 -6.37 15.02
N THR A 820 15.02 -6.56 13.80
CA THR A 820 16.36 -7.13 13.52
C THR A 820 17.53 -6.21 13.88
N GLN A 821 17.28 -4.93 14.16
CA GLN A 821 18.34 -3.93 14.44
C GLN A 821 19.37 -3.81 13.30
N GLY A 822 18.97 -4.16 12.07
CA GLY A 822 19.86 -4.14 10.90
C GLY A 822 20.80 -5.33 10.80
N ILE A 823 20.67 -6.36 11.65
CA ILE A 823 21.43 -7.61 11.53
C ILE A 823 20.91 -8.38 10.30
N PRO A 824 21.74 -8.60 9.26
CA PRO A 824 21.33 -9.26 8.03
C PRO A 824 20.98 -10.74 8.26
N SER A 825 20.21 -11.32 7.34
CA SER A 825 20.03 -12.78 7.27
C SER A 825 21.35 -13.44 6.93
N GLN A 826 21.65 -14.58 7.56
CA GLN A 826 22.82 -15.39 7.19
C GLN A 826 22.48 -16.47 6.15
N CYS A 827 21.18 -16.71 5.92
CA CYS A 827 20.66 -17.50 4.80
C CYS A 827 20.56 -16.71 3.50
#